data_AF-A0A350DA89-F1
#
_entry.id   AF-A0A350DA89-F1
#
_cell.length_a   1.000
_cell.length_b   1.000
_cell.length_c   1.000
_cell.angle_alpha   90.00
_cell.angle_beta   90.00
_cell.angle_gamma   90.00
#
_symmetry.space_group_name_H-M   'P 1'
#
loop_
_entity.id
_entity.type
_entity.pdbx_description
1 polymer ?
#
loop_
_entity_poly.entity_id
_entity_poly.type
_entity_poly.pdbx_seq_one_letter_code
_entity_poly.pdbx_strand_id
1 'polypeptide(L)'
;MQEMFRIIRWTTIFLLLVVVGTNLYGGFPEGTTPSIPKEEYAKGVLLLKFKEGKEPYFIVKTDGLALTGIPSIDRLNRGFKVREMERLFPTVKKEPGLPDLTTIYKLTLPEEIDIPTAVSVYERDPNIEYAEPDYICHIFTSNRITPNDPLFSEQWGPKKIQCEAAWDIDQGSPEIVICISDTGIDWNHPDLANNIWRNMAEINSKPGVDDDGNGYIDDYYGWNFAGVSNNNPMDDHGHGTHCAGIASAATNNGIGIVGVNWYVRLMAVKGLTAEGSGYATWLAEGIVYAADNGANVISMSWGGYGDSQTVENALNYAYAKGVVLVAAAGNKNSSSAPLPAKYANVMAIAATDSNDSKAWFSNYGDWIDVAAPGVKILSTVLDNNYASWSGTSMACPHVSGLAGLILSQDPRLTPAEVREIIRKTADNIDAINPGYEGKLGTGRINAHKAILRSSSIKCEIIRPTLAWYKGTITIEATASDSQGTPISLVEFQYSTDGTDWYDCPDSPDPTPPFKIEWQTRPENGTDSTVYLRARARNSAGKYSPYALQQIKVDNEAPTTNHNYDNLWHTQDFTITLTPDDQGGSGVTGKNIHYKITGQPLKNVADNGPPRIELEGPYNTLEYWSVDSLGNTEPKKGLKGIKLDKTPPDFFDFSKDPVDLTENSTGPFKVSLRVDDLKEGSGLYGKIPQLDYCIGTGSWVGYQDMTYEEGDTWSFLIPEPPDGWKPYGGETIYYRARCSDVAGNLGISEEQNELIDPYNDPPTIKVTYPPVGGATADTSYTIRWIDSDPDSDASISLYYEEAKTNLSREEARGNIPKAYASSCIFGYPDRYRIEHLIDGLYGDSHSWRPSPRDLAPWIKID
;
A
#
# COMPACT_ATOMS: atom_id res chain seq x y z
N MET A 1 18.02 53.57 -25.03
CA MET A 1 16.79 53.03 -24.41
C MET A 1 15.81 52.35 -25.37
N GLN A 2 15.98 52.45 -26.70
CA GLN A 2 15.27 51.57 -27.66
C GLN A 2 16.13 50.40 -28.20
N GLU A 3 17.44 50.36 -27.92
CA GLU A 3 18.28 49.17 -28.19
C GLU A 3 18.42 48.21 -26.99
N MET A 4 18.03 48.65 -25.78
CA MET A 4 17.96 47.77 -24.60
C MET A 4 16.75 46.81 -24.67
N PHE A 5 15.78 47.10 -25.55
CA PHE A 5 14.59 46.27 -25.78
C PHE A 5 14.74 45.24 -26.90
N ARG A 6 15.88 45.21 -27.62
CA ARG A 6 16.17 44.18 -28.64
C ARG A 6 17.04 43.02 -28.14
N ILE A 7 17.79 43.21 -27.05
CA ILE A 7 18.65 42.16 -26.46
C ILE A 7 17.96 41.41 -25.30
N ILE A 8 16.92 41.99 -24.68
CA ILE A 8 16.11 41.29 -23.64
C ILE A 8 15.00 40.42 -24.27
N ARG A 9 14.71 40.57 -25.57
CA ARG A 9 13.74 39.72 -26.29
C ARG A 9 14.29 38.41 -26.86
N TRP A 10 15.62 38.16 -26.78
CA TRP A 10 16.22 36.90 -27.25
C TRP A 10 16.79 36.02 -26.13
N THR A 11 16.90 36.50 -24.89
CA THR A 11 17.35 35.70 -23.74
C THR A 11 16.23 35.16 -22.85
N THR A 12 15.00 35.69 -22.95
CA THR A 12 13.82 35.09 -22.27
C THR A 12 13.11 34.03 -23.13
N ILE A 13 13.44 33.94 -24.43
CA ILE A 13 12.91 32.89 -25.33
C ILE A 13 13.76 31.60 -25.27
N PHE A 14 14.99 31.66 -24.75
CA PHE A 14 15.85 30.47 -24.61
C PHE A 14 15.78 29.80 -23.22
N LEU A 15 15.20 30.46 -22.21
CA LEU A 15 14.89 29.85 -20.91
C LEU A 15 13.44 29.34 -20.78
N LEU A 16 12.64 29.49 -21.85
CA LEU A 16 11.28 28.93 -21.96
C LEU A 16 11.18 27.77 -22.99
N LEU A 17 12.29 27.38 -23.62
CA LEU A 17 12.38 26.23 -24.53
C LEU A 17 13.09 24.99 -23.92
N VAL A 18 13.42 25.03 -22.63
CA VAL A 18 13.93 23.87 -21.87
C VAL A 18 12.96 23.43 -20.74
N VAL A 19 11.81 24.10 -20.57
CA VAL A 19 10.82 23.73 -19.53
C VAL A 19 9.37 23.59 -20.04
N VAL A 20 9.04 23.95 -21.29
CA VAL A 20 7.70 23.72 -21.85
C VAL A 20 7.80 23.21 -23.29
N GLY A 21 8.12 21.92 -23.40
CA GLY A 21 8.20 21.15 -24.66
C GLY A 21 8.20 19.63 -24.48
N THR A 22 8.03 19.16 -23.24
CA THR A 22 7.78 17.76 -22.86
C THR A 22 6.70 17.77 -21.78
N ASN A 23 5.44 18.02 -22.14
CA ASN A 23 4.26 17.72 -21.31
C ASN A 23 2.96 17.92 -22.10
N LEU A 24 2.89 17.27 -23.26
CA LEU A 24 1.64 16.96 -23.96
C LEU A 24 1.65 15.46 -24.25
N TYR A 25 1.56 14.69 -23.18
CA TYR A 25 1.01 13.34 -23.01
C TYR A 25 1.28 13.01 -21.54
N GLY A 26 0.57 13.73 -20.66
CA GLY A 26 0.61 13.49 -19.22
C GLY A 26 0.09 12.09 -18.92
N GLY A 27 0.89 11.35 -18.15
CA GLY A 27 0.65 9.98 -17.76
C GLY A 27 -0.74 9.77 -17.16
N PHE A 28 -1.38 8.70 -17.61
CA PHE A 28 -2.45 8.06 -16.87
C PHE A 28 -1.89 7.56 -15.53
N PRO A 29 -2.64 7.66 -14.41
CA PRO A 29 -2.22 7.04 -13.17
C PRO A 29 -2.08 5.54 -13.40
N GLU A 30 -0.92 4.97 -13.05
CA GLU A 30 -0.71 3.54 -13.01
C GLU A 30 -1.68 2.91 -12.00
N GLY A 31 -2.85 2.49 -12.49
CA GLY A 31 -3.59 1.42 -11.86
C GLY A 31 -2.71 0.18 -11.94
N THR A 32 -2.33 -0.33 -10.78
CA THR A 32 -1.55 -1.55 -10.61
C THR A 32 -2.31 -2.74 -11.18
N THR A 33 -2.18 -2.93 -12.49
CA THR A 33 -2.22 -4.26 -13.09
C THR A 33 -0.97 -4.99 -12.60
N PRO A 34 -1.03 -6.30 -12.30
CA PRO A 34 0.16 -7.04 -11.90
C PRO A 34 1.18 -6.89 -13.02
N SER A 35 2.25 -6.15 -12.76
CA SER A 35 3.34 -6.02 -13.70
C SER A 35 4.05 -7.37 -13.74
N ILE A 36 3.79 -8.14 -14.80
CA ILE A 36 4.61 -9.32 -15.13
C ILE A 36 6.05 -8.81 -15.26
N PRO A 37 7.02 -9.33 -14.47
CA PRO A 37 8.39 -8.88 -14.52
C PRO A 37 8.89 -8.92 -15.97
N LYS A 38 9.58 -7.86 -16.41
CA LYS A 38 10.09 -7.68 -17.80
C LYS A 38 11.04 -8.79 -18.28
N GLU A 39 11.35 -9.75 -17.42
CA GLU A 39 12.32 -10.83 -17.57
C GLU A 39 11.68 -12.19 -17.88
N GLU A 40 10.33 -12.30 -17.90
CA GLU A 40 9.63 -13.59 -18.04
C GLU A 40 9.14 -13.93 -19.46
N TYR A 41 9.29 -13.03 -20.45
CA TYR A 41 8.84 -13.26 -21.83
C TYR A 41 9.79 -12.67 -22.88
N ALA A 42 9.78 -13.22 -24.09
CA ALA A 42 10.64 -12.80 -25.19
C ALA A 42 10.25 -11.40 -25.69
N LYS A 43 11.25 -10.51 -25.84
CA LYS A 43 11.04 -9.18 -26.44
C LYS A 43 10.67 -9.32 -27.92
N GLY A 44 9.74 -8.50 -28.38
CA GLY A 44 9.34 -8.45 -29.79
C GLY A 44 8.58 -9.67 -30.27
N VAL A 45 8.05 -10.54 -29.39
CA VAL A 45 7.27 -11.71 -29.79
C VAL A 45 5.91 -11.72 -29.09
N LEU A 46 4.87 -11.98 -29.89
CA LEU A 46 3.48 -12.11 -29.44
C LEU A 46 2.87 -13.38 -30.06
N LEU A 47 2.13 -14.15 -29.28
CA LEU A 47 1.33 -15.28 -29.76
C LEU A 47 -0.14 -14.86 -29.85
N LEU A 48 -0.79 -15.22 -30.95
CA LEU A 48 -2.20 -14.95 -31.20
C LEU A 48 -2.91 -16.23 -31.60
N LYS A 49 -4.07 -16.52 -31.01
CA LYS A 49 -5.00 -17.53 -31.52
C LYS A 49 -6.22 -16.87 -32.12
N PHE A 50 -6.57 -17.22 -33.35
CA PHE A 50 -7.82 -16.80 -33.98
C PHE A 50 -8.97 -17.71 -33.57
N LYS A 51 -10.15 -17.12 -33.42
CA LYS A 51 -11.41 -17.87 -33.33
C LYS A 51 -11.62 -18.67 -34.60
N GLU A 52 -12.26 -19.83 -34.47
CA GLU A 52 -12.52 -20.73 -35.59
C GLU A 52 -13.20 -20.03 -36.78
N GLY A 53 -12.59 -20.14 -37.96
CA GLY A 53 -13.09 -19.55 -39.20
C GLY A 53 -12.83 -18.05 -39.35
N LYS A 54 -12.01 -17.46 -38.46
CA LYS A 54 -11.59 -16.05 -38.48
C LYS A 54 -10.10 -15.86 -38.75
N GLU A 55 -9.36 -16.95 -38.93
CA GLU A 55 -7.94 -16.93 -39.26
C GLU A 55 -7.66 -16.38 -40.66
N PRO A 56 -6.48 -15.78 -40.89
CA PRO A 56 -6.11 -15.30 -42.21
C PRO A 56 -5.99 -16.43 -43.24
N TYR A 57 -6.60 -16.23 -44.42
CA TYR A 57 -6.47 -17.14 -45.57
C TYR A 57 -5.08 -17.04 -46.22
N PHE A 58 -4.48 -15.86 -46.21
CA PHE A 58 -3.11 -15.60 -46.65
C PHE A 58 -2.49 -14.47 -45.81
N ILE A 59 -1.16 -14.41 -45.74
CA ILE A 59 -0.44 -13.30 -45.11
C ILE A 59 0.50 -12.73 -46.17
N VAL A 60 0.39 -11.42 -46.44
CA VAL A 60 1.25 -10.71 -47.40
C VAL A 60 2.21 -9.79 -46.65
N LYS A 61 3.49 -9.86 -47.00
CA LYS A 61 4.48 -8.91 -46.50
C LYS A 61 4.53 -7.70 -47.44
N THR A 62 4.02 -6.55 -47.00
CA THR A 62 4.00 -5.29 -47.77
C THR A 62 4.64 -4.20 -46.93
N ASP A 63 5.57 -3.43 -47.50
CA ASP A 63 6.31 -2.36 -46.81
C ASP A 63 6.95 -2.79 -45.48
N GLY A 64 7.41 -4.05 -45.40
CA GLY A 64 8.02 -4.62 -44.20
C GLY A 64 7.04 -4.98 -43.08
N LEU A 65 5.73 -4.92 -43.33
CA LEU A 65 4.67 -5.32 -42.40
C LEU A 65 3.96 -6.59 -42.85
N ALA A 66 3.58 -7.43 -41.89
CA ALA A 66 2.73 -8.59 -42.14
C ALA A 66 1.26 -8.18 -42.14
N LEU A 67 0.56 -8.36 -43.26
CA LEU A 67 -0.86 -8.06 -43.41
C LEU A 67 -1.66 -9.34 -43.70
N THR A 68 -2.79 -9.47 -43.02
CA THR A 68 -3.69 -10.63 -42.94
C THR A 68 -4.88 -10.55 -43.89
N GLY A 69 -5.19 -9.36 -44.41
CA GLY A 69 -6.41 -9.09 -45.17
C GLY A 69 -7.65 -8.88 -44.28
N ILE A 70 -7.52 -9.00 -42.96
CA ILE A 70 -8.57 -8.70 -41.98
C ILE A 70 -8.39 -7.24 -41.52
N PRO A 71 -9.33 -6.32 -41.83
CA PRO A 71 -9.09 -4.88 -41.65
C PRO A 71 -8.75 -4.43 -40.23
N SER A 72 -9.29 -5.11 -39.21
CA SER A 72 -9.04 -4.77 -37.80
C SER A 72 -7.65 -5.25 -37.36
N ILE A 73 -7.28 -6.48 -37.71
CA ILE A 73 -5.93 -7.03 -37.46
C ILE A 73 -4.86 -6.27 -38.26
N ASP A 74 -5.13 -5.91 -39.51
CA ASP A 74 -4.21 -5.12 -40.33
C ASP A 74 -4.00 -3.70 -39.79
N ARG A 75 -4.95 -3.16 -39.02
CA ARG A 75 -4.76 -1.89 -38.30
C ARG A 75 -3.84 -2.07 -37.11
N LEU A 76 -4.02 -3.16 -36.35
CA LEU A 76 -3.14 -3.50 -35.22
C LEU A 76 -1.72 -3.83 -35.68
N ASN A 77 -1.57 -4.62 -36.76
CA ASN A 77 -0.27 -4.96 -37.34
C ASN A 77 0.49 -3.71 -37.79
N ARG A 78 -0.21 -2.70 -38.33
CA ARG A 78 0.40 -1.38 -38.64
C ARG A 78 0.77 -0.62 -37.38
N GLY A 79 -0.12 -0.56 -36.39
CA GLY A 79 0.10 0.16 -35.13
C GLY A 79 1.31 -0.35 -34.35
N PHE A 80 1.43 -1.67 -34.22
CA PHE A 80 2.54 -2.33 -33.53
C PHE A 80 3.71 -2.71 -34.44
N LYS A 81 3.66 -2.29 -35.72
CA LYS A 81 4.72 -2.52 -36.72
C LYS A 81 5.14 -3.99 -36.86
N VAL A 82 4.17 -4.91 -36.86
CA VAL A 82 4.38 -6.36 -36.96
C VAL A 82 5.10 -6.67 -38.27
N ARG A 83 6.32 -7.19 -38.17
CA ARG A 83 7.20 -7.48 -39.31
C ARG A 83 6.89 -8.82 -39.95
N GLU A 84 6.56 -9.80 -39.12
CA GLU A 84 6.29 -11.18 -39.54
C GLU A 84 5.13 -11.75 -38.75
N MET A 85 4.37 -12.63 -39.40
CA MET A 85 3.28 -13.37 -38.80
C MET A 85 3.22 -14.74 -39.46
N GLU A 86 3.39 -15.79 -38.68
CA GLU A 86 3.46 -17.17 -39.17
C GLU A 86 2.64 -18.10 -38.29
N ARG A 87 2.21 -19.24 -38.83
CA ARG A 87 1.54 -20.27 -38.03
C ARG A 87 2.57 -20.90 -37.10
N LEU A 88 2.25 -20.97 -35.80
CA LEU A 88 3.14 -21.57 -34.80
C LEU A 88 3.28 -23.08 -35.04
N PHE A 89 2.21 -23.74 -35.50
CA PHE A 89 2.18 -25.18 -35.77
C PHE A 89 1.83 -25.46 -37.25
N PRO A 90 2.76 -25.23 -38.20
CA PRO A 90 2.44 -25.26 -39.64
C PRO A 90 2.11 -26.65 -40.19
N THR A 91 2.47 -27.71 -39.48
CA THR A 91 2.29 -29.12 -39.92
C THR A 91 1.12 -29.83 -39.26
N VAL A 92 0.54 -29.26 -38.19
CA VAL A 92 -0.57 -29.86 -37.45
C VAL A 92 -1.85 -29.76 -38.26
N LYS A 93 -2.65 -30.84 -38.25
CA LYS A 93 -3.98 -30.88 -38.84
C LYS A 93 -5.03 -30.82 -37.74
N LYS A 94 -6.17 -30.21 -38.02
CA LYS A 94 -7.31 -30.17 -37.09
C LYS A 94 -7.88 -31.58 -36.92
N GLU A 95 -8.02 -32.01 -35.67
CA GLU A 95 -8.60 -33.29 -35.29
C GLU A 95 -9.84 -33.10 -34.41
N PRO A 96 -10.96 -33.80 -34.67
CA PRO A 96 -12.16 -33.68 -33.86
C PRO A 96 -11.93 -34.10 -32.40
N GLY A 97 -12.30 -33.24 -31.44
CA GLY A 97 -12.19 -33.53 -30.01
C GLY A 97 -10.87 -33.12 -29.36
N LEU A 98 -9.90 -32.59 -30.11
CA LEU A 98 -8.67 -32.01 -29.60
C LEU A 98 -8.66 -30.47 -29.77
N PRO A 99 -7.87 -29.73 -28.96
CA PRO A 99 -7.69 -28.29 -29.16
C PRO A 99 -7.16 -27.97 -30.56
N ASP A 100 -7.75 -26.97 -31.22
CA ASP A 100 -7.37 -26.59 -32.59
C ASP A 100 -6.08 -25.77 -32.62
N LEU A 101 -4.94 -26.42 -32.81
CA LEU A 101 -3.65 -25.72 -32.86
C LEU A 101 -3.40 -24.99 -34.20
N THR A 102 -4.27 -25.19 -35.20
CA THR A 102 -4.03 -24.68 -36.57
C THR A 102 -4.28 -23.18 -36.72
N THR A 103 -4.96 -22.57 -35.74
CA THR A 103 -5.30 -21.15 -35.70
C THR A 103 -4.38 -20.31 -34.82
N ILE A 104 -3.25 -20.87 -34.35
CA ILE A 104 -2.26 -20.19 -33.51
C ILE A 104 -1.12 -19.64 -34.36
N TYR A 105 -0.80 -18.36 -34.19
CA TYR A 105 0.18 -17.61 -34.94
C TYR A 105 1.19 -16.94 -34.02
N LYS A 106 2.46 -16.92 -34.46
CA LYS A 106 3.54 -16.15 -33.85
C LYS A 106 3.75 -14.87 -34.65
N LEU A 107 3.79 -13.75 -33.95
CA LEU A 107 4.04 -12.42 -34.51
C LEU A 107 5.41 -11.94 -34.05
N THR A 108 6.16 -11.37 -34.99
CA THR A 108 7.45 -10.72 -34.73
C THR A 108 7.28 -9.21 -34.83
N LEU A 109 7.53 -8.52 -33.73
CA LEU A 109 7.41 -7.07 -33.54
C LEU A 109 8.79 -6.47 -33.26
N PRO A 110 8.97 -5.14 -33.40
CA PRO A 110 10.17 -4.48 -32.90
C PRO A 110 10.33 -4.70 -31.38
N GLU A 111 11.55 -4.92 -30.90
CA GLU A 111 11.83 -5.24 -29.49
C GLU A 111 11.48 -4.08 -28.53
N GLU A 112 11.31 -2.87 -29.04
CA GLU A 112 10.94 -1.68 -28.26
C GLU A 112 9.43 -1.60 -27.97
N ILE A 113 8.62 -2.48 -28.56
CA ILE A 113 7.18 -2.54 -28.31
C ILE A 113 6.90 -3.20 -26.96
N ASP A 114 6.08 -2.55 -26.15
CA ASP A 114 5.57 -3.11 -24.90
C ASP A 114 4.59 -4.27 -25.18
N ILE A 115 5.05 -5.50 -24.93
CA ILE A 115 4.30 -6.72 -25.23
C ILE A 115 2.99 -6.81 -24.43
N PRO A 116 2.94 -6.51 -23.11
CA PRO A 116 1.68 -6.50 -22.38
C PRO A 116 0.63 -5.54 -22.96
N THR A 117 1.04 -4.33 -23.37
CA THR A 117 0.14 -3.40 -24.07
C THR A 117 -0.35 -4.01 -25.39
N ALA A 118 0.54 -4.61 -26.20
CA ALA A 118 0.14 -5.26 -27.45
C ALA A 118 -0.88 -6.39 -27.20
N VAL A 119 -0.62 -7.28 -26.25
CA VAL A 119 -1.55 -8.35 -25.80
C VAL A 119 -2.93 -7.76 -25.51
N SER A 120 -3.00 -6.78 -24.60
CA SER A 120 -4.27 -6.20 -24.14
C SER A 120 -5.10 -5.57 -25.27
N VAL A 121 -4.46 -5.13 -26.35
CA VAL A 121 -5.11 -4.52 -27.51
C VAL A 121 -5.54 -5.59 -28.52
N TYR A 122 -4.73 -6.62 -28.78
CA TYR A 122 -5.12 -7.73 -29.67
C TYR A 122 -6.24 -8.58 -29.09
N GLU A 123 -6.27 -8.82 -27.77
CA GLU A 123 -7.35 -9.59 -27.12
C GLU A 123 -8.74 -8.95 -27.26
N ARG A 124 -8.79 -7.63 -27.45
CA ARG A 124 -10.06 -6.90 -27.65
C ARG A 124 -10.62 -7.06 -29.06
N ASP A 125 -9.85 -7.58 -30.02
CA ASP A 125 -10.32 -7.78 -31.38
C ASP A 125 -11.28 -8.97 -31.47
N PRO A 126 -12.46 -8.82 -32.10
CA PRO A 126 -13.47 -9.86 -32.15
C PRO A 126 -13.01 -11.14 -32.87
N ASN A 127 -11.96 -11.09 -33.69
CA ASN A 127 -11.41 -12.24 -34.42
C ASN A 127 -10.42 -13.06 -33.58
N ILE A 128 -9.92 -12.52 -32.48
CA ILE A 128 -8.92 -13.14 -31.60
C ILE A 128 -9.62 -13.89 -30.46
N GLU A 129 -9.17 -15.11 -30.22
CA GLU A 129 -9.59 -15.96 -29.10
C GLU A 129 -8.76 -15.65 -27.86
N TYR A 130 -7.43 -15.55 -28.03
CA TYR A 130 -6.51 -15.02 -27.03
C TYR A 130 -5.27 -14.42 -27.69
N ALA A 131 -4.60 -13.53 -26.96
CA ALA A 131 -3.24 -13.07 -27.25
C ALA A 131 -2.39 -13.25 -26.00
N GLU A 132 -1.12 -13.61 -26.14
CA GLU A 132 -0.23 -13.78 -24.99
C GLU A 132 1.23 -13.47 -25.36
N PRO A 133 2.06 -13.06 -24.39
CA PRO A 133 3.50 -13.02 -24.57
C PRO A 133 4.09 -14.42 -24.87
N ASP A 134 5.21 -14.48 -25.57
CA ASP A 134 6.00 -15.73 -25.69
C ASP A 134 6.86 -15.89 -24.43
N TYR A 135 6.33 -16.59 -23.43
CA TYR A 135 6.98 -16.76 -22.12
C TYR A 135 8.29 -17.55 -22.20
N ILE A 136 9.31 -17.09 -21.46
CA ILE A 136 10.60 -17.78 -21.35
C ILE A 136 10.41 -18.97 -20.40
N CYS A 137 10.51 -20.18 -20.94
CA CYS A 137 10.46 -21.41 -20.13
C CYS A 137 11.87 -21.79 -19.66
N HIS A 138 12.07 -21.90 -18.34
CA HIS A 138 13.32 -22.36 -17.75
C HIS A 138 13.29 -23.86 -17.44
N ILE A 139 14.45 -24.53 -17.49
CA ILE A 139 14.58 -25.90 -16.96
C ILE A 139 14.31 -25.84 -15.45
N PHE A 140 13.38 -26.66 -14.97
CA PHE A 140 13.25 -26.93 -13.54
C PHE A 140 14.45 -27.75 -13.07
N THR A 141 15.54 -27.10 -12.66
CA THR A 141 16.59 -27.76 -11.89
C THR A 141 16.10 -27.90 -10.46
N SER A 142 16.15 -29.09 -9.88
CA SER A 142 15.98 -29.28 -8.44
C SER A 142 16.98 -28.35 -7.73
N ASN A 143 16.51 -27.27 -7.13
CA ASN A 143 17.32 -26.39 -6.30
C ASN A 143 17.82 -27.25 -5.13
N ARG A 144 19.06 -27.75 -5.21
CA ARG A 144 19.75 -28.15 -3.98
C ARG A 144 19.85 -26.91 -3.13
N ILE A 145 19.39 -27.00 -1.89
CA ILE A 145 19.51 -25.91 -0.93
C ILE A 145 21.01 -25.67 -0.74
N THR A 146 21.50 -24.58 -1.31
CA THR A 146 22.88 -24.13 -1.14
C THR A 146 22.87 -23.04 -0.08
N PRO A 147 23.46 -23.27 1.10
CA PRO A 147 23.55 -22.26 2.13
C PRO A 147 24.26 -20.99 1.63
N ASN A 148 23.82 -19.82 2.08
CA ASN A 148 24.41 -18.53 1.70
C ASN A 148 25.66 -18.15 2.54
N ASP A 149 26.11 -19.04 3.42
CA ASP A 149 27.19 -18.84 4.38
C ASP A 149 28.55 -18.75 3.66
N PRO A 150 29.28 -17.62 3.77
CA PRO A 150 30.44 -17.32 2.92
C PRO A 150 31.57 -18.36 2.95
N LEU A 151 31.78 -19.03 4.09
CA LEU A 151 32.88 -20.00 4.27
C LEU A 151 32.46 -21.44 3.96
N PHE A 152 31.19 -21.69 3.59
CA PHE A 152 30.73 -23.04 3.23
C PHE A 152 31.53 -23.65 2.07
N SER A 153 31.99 -22.81 1.14
CA SER A 153 32.83 -23.24 0.02
C SER A 153 34.12 -23.95 0.48
N GLU A 154 34.65 -23.59 1.65
CA GLU A 154 35.88 -24.11 2.26
C GLU A 154 35.65 -25.34 3.15
N GLN A 155 34.41 -25.61 3.57
CA GLN A 155 34.06 -26.74 4.43
C GLN A 155 33.92 -28.04 3.66
N TRP A 156 35.00 -28.84 3.62
CA TRP A 156 34.97 -30.15 2.95
C TRP A 156 34.18 -31.21 3.72
N GLY A 157 34.13 -31.12 5.06
CA GLY A 157 33.50 -32.11 5.94
C GLY A 157 32.01 -32.34 5.64
N PRO A 158 31.15 -31.31 5.77
CA PRO A 158 29.73 -31.38 5.43
C PRO A 158 29.46 -31.91 4.01
N LYS A 159 30.25 -31.48 3.03
CA LYS A 159 30.17 -31.96 1.63
C LYS A 159 30.48 -33.44 1.53
N LYS A 160 31.52 -33.90 2.21
CA LYS A 160 31.97 -35.30 2.18
C LYS A 160 30.94 -36.24 2.81
N ILE A 161 30.30 -35.81 3.89
CA ILE A 161 29.22 -36.58 4.54
C ILE A 161 27.85 -36.36 3.89
N GLN A 162 27.78 -35.68 2.74
CA GLN A 162 26.56 -35.46 1.96
C GLN A 162 25.48 -34.66 2.70
N CYS A 163 25.86 -33.64 3.49
CA CYS A 163 24.89 -32.79 4.16
C CYS A 163 23.99 -32.01 3.19
N GLU A 164 24.53 -31.50 2.07
CA GLU A 164 23.73 -30.73 1.09
C GLU A 164 22.50 -31.51 0.61
N ALA A 165 22.69 -32.79 0.27
CA ALA A 165 21.59 -33.64 -0.14
C ALA A 165 20.68 -34.07 1.04
N ALA A 166 21.20 -34.07 2.27
CA ALA A 166 20.38 -34.31 3.46
C ALA A 166 19.47 -33.11 3.78
N TRP A 167 19.98 -31.88 3.62
CA TRP A 167 19.24 -30.64 3.87
C TRP A 167 18.12 -30.39 2.88
N ASP A 168 18.18 -30.99 1.69
CA ASP A 168 17.04 -31.05 0.77
C ASP A 168 15.84 -31.84 1.35
N ILE A 169 16.05 -32.63 2.41
CA ILE A 169 15.04 -33.47 3.06
C ILE A 169 14.69 -32.95 4.46
N ASP A 170 15.69 -32.64 5.29
CA ASP A 170 15.52 -32.14 6.65
C ASP A 170 16.73 -31.27 7.02
N GLN A 171 16.52 -30.10 7.61
CA GLN A 171 17.57 -29.17 8.07
C GLN A 171 17.79 -29.21 9.60
N GLY A 172 17.05 -30.05 10.33
CA GLY A 172 17.08 -30.14 11.77
C GLY A 172 15.89 -29.43 12.42
N SER A 173 15.70 -29.64 13.73
CA SER A 173 14.60 -29.04 14.49
C SER A 173 15.10 -28.35 15.75
N PRO A 174 14.58 -27.16 16.11
CA PRO A 174 14.91 -26.50 17.37
C PRO A 174 14.37 -27.23 18.61
N GLU A 175 13.52 -28.26 18.44
CA GLU A 175 13.09 -29.14 19.54
C GLU A 175 14.20 -30.10 19.97
N ILE A 176 15.20 -30.34 19.12
CA ILE A 176 16.32 -31.23 19.42
C ILE A 176 17.44 -30.43 20.08
N VAL A 177 17.99 -30.98 21.17
CA VAL A 177 19.07 -30.39 21.94
C VAL A 177 20.31 -31.28 21.88
N ILE A 178 21.42 -30.72 21.41
CA ILE A 178 22.76 -31.31 21.49
C ILE A 178 23.52 -30.60 22.62
N CYS A 179 23.89 -31.35 23.65
CA CYS A 179 24.83 -30.90 24.65
C CYS A 179 26.27 -31.00 24.11
N ILE A 180 27.01 -29.90 24.18
CA ILE A 180 28.45 -29.86 23.98
C ILE A 180 29.12 -29.92 25.36
N SER A 181 29.54 -31.12 25.76
CA SER A 181 30.29 -31.35 27.00
C SER A 181 31.77 -31.12 26.74
N ASP A 182 32.27 -29.91 27.02
CA ASP A 182 33.58 -29.46 26.56
C ASP A 182 34.14 -28.28 27.41
N THR A 183 34.89 -27.33 26.82
CA THR A 183 35.42 -26.11 27.44
C THR A 183 34.39 -24.99 27.59
N GLY A 184 33.13 -25.23 27.25
CA GLY A 184 32.07 -24.24 27.18
C GLY A 184 31.68 -23.90 25.74
N ILE A 185 30.79 -22.93 25.56
CA ILE A 185 30.45 -22.38 24.23
C ILE A 185 30.49 -20.86 24.32
N ASP A 186 31.12 -20.20 23.34
CA ASP A 186 30.87 -18.78 23.09
C ASP A 186 29.47 -18.59 22.53
N TRP A 187 28.48 -18.50 23.42
CA TRP A 187 27.08 -18.33 23.04
C TRP A 187 26.78 -16.97 22.40
N ASN A 188 27.70 -16.00 22.47
CA ASN A 188 27.56 -14.70 21.82
C ASN A 188 28.13 -14.70 20.38
N HIS A 189 28.79 -15.77 19.97
CA HIS A 189 29.29 -15.89 18.60
C HIS A 189 28.11 -15.75 17.61
N PRO A 190 28.16 -14.83 16.63
CA PRO A 190 27.01 -14.51 15.77
C PRO A 190 26.50 -15.73 14.99
N ASP A 191 27.41 -16.65 14.68
CA ASP A 191 27.12 -17.88 13.96
C ASP A 191 26.64 -19.04 14.86
N LEU A 192 26.52 -18.82 16.17
CA LEU A 192 26.00 -19.80 17.14
C LEU A 192 24.81 -19.29 17.93
N ALA A 193 24.74 -17.98 18.21
CA ALA A 193 23.77 -17.36 19.13
C ALA A 193 22.31 -17.75 18.85
N ASN A 194 21.94 -17.90 17.58
CA ASN A 194 20.60 -18.30 17.17
C ASN A 194 20.26 -19.76 17.45
N ASN A 195 21.26 -20.61 17.67
CA ASN A 195 21.13 -22.03 17.95
C ASN A 195 21.48 -22.39 19.39
N ILE A 196 21.78 -21.43 20.26
CA ILE A 196 22.03 -21.72 21.68
C ILE A 196 20.74 -22.18 22.37
N TRP A 197 20.84 -23.27 23.13
CA TRP A 197 19.78 -23.75 24.02
C TRP A 197 19.59 -22.77 25.17
N ARG A 198 18.34 -22.63 25.58
CA ARG A 198 17.92 -21.68 26.61
C ARG A 198 17.11 -22.40 27.65
N ASN A 199 17.50 -22.31 28.92
CA ASN A 199 16.65 -22.75 30.01
C ASN A 199 15.50 -21.74 30.18
N MET A 200 14.35 -22.06 29.60
CA MET A 200 13.19 -21.16 29.58
C MET A 200 12.59 -20.94 30.99
N ALA A 201 12.87 -21.84 31.94
CA ALA A 201 12.44 -21.69 33.32
C ALA A 201 13.24 -20.60 34.07
N GLU A 202 14.52 -20.44 33.73
CA GLU A 202 15.41 -19.44 34.34
C GLU A 202 15.32 -18.07 33.65
N ILE A 203 15.29 -18.03 32.31
CA ILE A 203 15.38 -16.76 31.54
C ILE A 203 14.26 -15.76 31.84
N ASN A 204 13.07 -16.24 32.23
CA ASN A 204 11.92 -15.40 32.50
C ASN A 204 11.71 -15.10 33.99
N SER A 205 12.70 -15.40 34.83
CA SER A 205 12.53 -15.49 36.28
C SER A 205 13.51 -14.59 37.05
N LYS A 206 13.74 -14.85 38.34
CA LYS A 206 14.39 -13.89 39.25
C LYS A 206 15.89 -14.17 39.33
N PRO A 207 16.76 -13.18 39.04
CA PRO A 207 18.19 -13.36 39.19
C PRO A 207 18.58 -13.83 40.59
N GLY A 208 19.42 -14.86 40.66
CA GLY A 208 19.95 -15.47 41.88
C GLY A 208 19.03 -16.52 42.49
N VAL A 209 18.04 -17.01 41.76
CA VAL A 209 17.12 -18.07 42.17
C VAL A 209 17.31 -19.29 41.26
N ASP A 210 17.10 -20.48 41.80
CA ASP A 210 16.98 -21.73 41.05
C ASP A 210 15.47 -21.96 40.87
N ASP A 211 14.94 -21.54 39.73
CA ASP A 211 13.50 -21.41 39.48
C ASP A 211 12.87 -22.73 39.00
N ASP A 212 13.66 -23.62 38.36
CA ASP A 212 13.22 -24.98 38.01
C ASP A 212 13.51 -26.02 39.11
N GLY A 213 14.28 -25.64 40.14
CA GLY A 213 14.63 -26.49 41.27
C GLY A 213 15.60 -27.61 40.90
N ASN A 214 16.36 -27.45 39.81
CA ASN A 214 17.31 -28.45 39.31
C ASN A 214 18.63 -28.48 40.09
N GLY A 215 18.84 -27.52 41.01
CA GLY A 215 20.04 -27.36 41.83
C GLY A 215 21.07 -26.37 41.28
N TYR A 216 20.78 -25.70 40.16
CA TYR A 216 21.70 -24.86 39.39
C TYR A 216 21.10 -23.46 39.17
N ILE A 217 21.41 -22.55 40.09
CA ILE A 217 20.92 -21.15 40.06
C ILE A 217 21.29 -20.45 38.75
N ASP A 218 20.30 -19.89 38.04
CA ASP A 218 20.46 -19.07 36.83
C ASP A 218 21.20 -19.76 35.66
N ASP A 219 21.00 -21.06 35.41
CA ASP A 219 21.69 -21.84 34.38
C ASP A 219 21.16 -21.60 32.93
N TYR A 220 21.05 -20.33 32.55
CA TYR A 220 20.36 -19.85 31.33
C TYR A 220 20.74 -20.56 30.02
N TYR A 221 22.02 -20.91 29.85
CA TYR A 221 22.55 -21.52 28.61
C TYR A 221 23.22 -22.89 28.86
N GLY A 222 23.13 -23.37 30.10
CA GLY A 222 23.86 -24.52 30.60
C GLY A 222 24.68 -24.19 31.86
N TRP A 223 25.64 -25.06 32.19
CA TRP A 223 26.38 -24.97 33.45
C TRP A 223 27.89 -25.16 33.31
N ASN A 224 28.65 -24.49 34.17
CA ASN A 224 30.09 -24.67 34.32
C ASN A 224 30.42 -25.49 35.56
N PHE A 225 30.94 -26.69 35.34
CA PHE A 225 31.48 -27.59 36.37
C PHE A 225 32.99 -27.43 36.55
N ALA A 226 33.69 -26.81 35.60
CA ALA A 226 35.14 -26.70 35.61
C ALA A 226 35.63 -25.57 36.52
N GLY A 227 36.59 -25.89 37.39
CA GLY A 227 37.17 -24.93 38.32
C GLY A 227 36.17 -24.52 39.41
N VAL A 228 35.69 -23.28 39.36
CA VAL A 228 34.65 -22.79 40.27
C VAL A 228 33.29 -23.01 39.61
N SER A 229 32.52 -23.95 40.17
CA SER A 229 31.18 -24.28 39.66
C SER A 229 30.25 -23.07 39.70
N ASN A 230 29.65 -22.70 38.57
CA ASN A 230 28.75 -21.55 38.42
C ASN A 230 27.93 -21.61 37.11
N ASN A 231 27.06 -20.62 36.93
CA ASN A 231 26.17 -20.47 35.78
C ASN A 231 26.81 -19.87 34.53
N ASN A 232 28.14 -19.85 34.44
CA ASN A 232 28.85 -19.23 33.33
C ASN A 232 29.60 -20.29 32.49
N PRO A 233 28.91 -21.02 31.58
CA PRO A 233 29.56 -21.99 30.70
C PRO A 233 30.31 -21.35 29.52
N MET A 234 30.74 -20.08 29.63
CA MET A 234 31.38 -19.34 28.55
C MET A 234 32.69 -20.01 28.21
N ASP A 235 32.95 -20.17 26.91
CA ASP A 235 34.19 -20.77 26.47
C ASP A 235 35.36 -19.78 26.66
N ASP A 236 36.41 -20.26 27.30
CA ASP A 236 37.66 -19.54 27.56
C ASP A 236 38.87 -20.24 26.92
N HIS A 237 38.64 -21.30 26.12
CA HIS A 237 39.65 -22.02 25.35
C HIS A 237 39.38 -21.96 23.84
N GLY A 238 38.11 -22.04 23.42
CA GLY A 238 37.68 -22.08 22.01
C GLY A 238 37.41 -23.48 21.45
N HIS A 239 37.69 -24.56 22.20
CA HIS A 239 37.51 -25.93 21.69
C HIS A 239 36.06 -26.38 21.67
N GLY A 240 35.30 -26.06 22.73
CA GLY A 240 33.87 -26.30 22.76
C GLY A 240 33.12 -25.45 21.73
N THR A 241 33.51 -24.19 21.54
CA THR A 241 32.98 -23.32 20.47
C THR A 241 33.24 -23.91 19.08
N HIS A 242 34.42 -24.49 18.83
CA HIS A 242 34.73 -25.18 17.58
C HIS A 242 33.85 -26.40 17.34
N CYS A 243 33.66 -27.22 18.39
CA CYS A 243 32.79 -28.39 18.32
C CYS A 243 31.31 -28.01 18.12
N ALA A 244 30.86 -26.93 18.78
CA ALA A 244 29.51 -26.41 18.67
C ALA A 244 29.16 -26.00 17.23
N GLY A 245 30.05 -25.26 16.56
CA GLY A 245 29.85 -24.86 15.16
C GLY A 245 29.78 -26.02 14.19
N ILE A 246 30.57 -27.09 14.40
CA ILE A 246 30.49 -28.29 13.57
C ILE A 246 29.11 -28.95 13.72
N ALA A 247 28.59 -29.03 14.94
CA ALA A 247 27.32 -29.69 15.21
C ALA A 247 26.12 -28.89 14.69
N SER A 248 26.09 -27.57 14.93
CA SER A 248 24.92 -26.72 14.67
C SER A 248 25.24 -25.21 14.56
N ALA A 249 26.24 -24.80 13.77
CA ALA A 249 26.33 -23.39 13.37
C ALA A 249 25.06 -22.94 12.62
N ALA A 250 24.59 -21.74 12.95
CA ALA A 250 23.38 -21.15 12.39
C ALA A 250 23.55 -20.99 10.87
N THR A 251 22.85 -21.81 10.10
CA THR A 251 23.08 -21.92 8.66
C THR A 251 22.12 -21.02 7.89
N ASN A 252 22.55 -20.55 6.72
CA ASN A 252 21.83 -19.65 5.82
C ASN A 252 21.58 -18.25 6.41
N ASN A 253 22.46 -17.79 7.29
CA ASN A 253 22.38 -16.48 7.97
C ASN A 253 23.25 -15.39 7.28
N GLY A 254 23.97 -15.74 6.21
CA GLY A 254 24.87 -14.84 5.48
C GLY A 254 26.23 -14.60 6.16
N ILE A 255 26.59 -15.40 7.16
CA ILE A 255 27.80 -15.27 7.98
C ILE A 255 28.51 -16.62 8.03
N GLY A 256 29.83 -16.61 8.22
CA GLY A 256 30.54 -17.77 8.72
C GLY A 256 30.37 -19.08 7.96
N ILE A 257 30.12 -20.14 8.72
CA ILE A 257 30.14 -21.54 8.32
C ILE A 257 28.78 -22.20 8.52
N VAL A 258 28.63 -23.43 8.04
CA VAL A 258 27.45 -24.25 8.30
C VAL A 258 27.75 -25.35 9.31
N GLY A 259 26.78 -25.64 10.17
CA GLY A 259 26.77 -26.84 11.01
C GLY A 259 26.20 -28.04 10.24
N VAL A 260 26.29 -29.23 10.83
CA VAL A 260 25.54 -30.39 10.30
C VAL A 260 24.02 -30.15 10.39
N ASN A 261 23.57 -29.43 11.41
CA ASN A 261 22.19 -28.97 11.57
C ASN A 261 22.09 -27.45 11.42
N TRP A 262 20.94 -26.99 10.95
CA TRP A 262 20.66 -25.57 10.78
C TRP A 262 19.99 -24.96 12.03
N TYR A 263 19.14 -25.75 12.71
CA TYR A 263 18.22 -25.24 13.74
C TYR A 263 18.34 -25.92 15.12
N VAL A 264 19.12 -26.99 15.23
CA VAL A 264 19.25 -27.77 16.48
C VAL A 264 19.88 -26.93 17.58
N ARG A 265 19.35 -27.06 18.80
CA ARG A 265 19.77 -26.26 19.96
C ARG A 265 21.03 -26.82 20.62
N LEU A 266 21.92 -25.93 21.06
CA LEU A 266 23.22 -26.25 21.65
C LEU A 266 23.22 -25.91 23.14
N MET A 267 23.26 -26.93 24.00
CA MET A 267 23.42 -26.76 25.45
C MET A 267 24.90 -26.75 25.81
N ALA A 268 25.34 -25.72 26.55
CA ALA A 268 26.74 -25.55 26.93
C ALA A 268 27.03 -26.22 28.28
N VAL A 269 27.82 -27.29 28.29
CA VAL A 269 28.29 -27.93 29.54
C VAL A 269 29.80 -27.82 29.60
N LYS A 270 30.28 -26.90 30.43
CA LYS A 270 31.72 -26.64 30.60
C LYS A 270 32.28 -27.58 31.67
N GLY A 271 32.92 -28.66 31.24
CA GLY A 271 33.61 -29.64 32.09
C GLY A 271 35.13 -29.55 32.02
N LEU A 272 35.66 -28.72 31.11
CA LEU A 272 37.10 -28.50 30.88
C LEU A 272 37.48 -27.03 31.12
N THR A 273 38.68 -26.81 31.66
CA THR A 273 39.27 -25.50 31.93
C THR A 273 39.81 -24.83 30.66
N ALA A 274 40.28 -23.58 30.78
CA ALA A 274 40.96 -22.84 29.72
C ALA A 274 42.21 -23.56 29.16
N GLU A 275 42.77 -24.54 29.86
CA GLU A 275 43.88 -25.38 29.42
C GLU A 275 43.43 -26.68 28.74
N GLY A 276 42.12 -26.88 28.56
CA GLY A 276 41.54 -28.06 27.91
C GLY A 276 41.57 -29.32 28.78
N SER A 277 41.66 -29.15 30.11
CA SER A 277 41.76 -30.24 31.08
C SER A 277 40.58 -30.24 32.04
N GLY A 278 40.17 -31.40 32.55
CA GLY A 278 39.07 -31.49 33.50
C GLY A 278 39.11 -32.77 34.32
N TYR A 279 38.31 -32.81 35.38
CA TYR A 279 38.20 -33.95 36.26
C TYR A 279 37.04 -34.86 35.87
N ALA A 280 37.22 -36.17 36.07
CA ALA A 280 36.18 -37.16 35.77
C ALA A 280 34.87 -36.91 36.53
N THR A 281 34.92 -36.28 37.71
CA THR A 281 33.75 -35.88 38.48
C THR A 281 32.96 -34.76 37.80
N TRP A 282 33.63 -33.70 37.34
CA TRP A 282 32.99 -32.59 36.62
C TRP A 282 32.31 -33.06 35.34
N LEU A 283 32.99 -33.96 34.60
CA LEU A 283 32.46 -34.53 33.37
C LEU A 283 31.28 -35.47 33.64
N ALA A 284 31.32 -36.26 34.72
CA ALA A 284 30.20 -37.11 35.12
C ALA A 284 28.98 -36.29 35.57
N GLU A 285 29.17 -35.24 36.36
CA GLU A 285 28.10 -34.30 36.76
C GLU A 285 27.50 -33.60 35.53
N GLY A 286 28.35 -33.14 34.60
CA GLY A 286 27.90 -32.54 33.34
C GLY A 286 27.07 -33.48 32.46
N ILE A 287 27.40 -34.77 32.41
CA ILE A 287 26.61 -35.78 31.69
C ILE A 287 25.21 -35.93 32.30
N VAL A 288 25.12 -35.99 33.63
CA VAL A 288 23.83 -36.10 34.35
C VAL A 288 23.01 -34.82 34.15
N TYR A 289 23.63 -33.66 34.34
CA TYR A 289 23.00 -32.36 34.10
C TYR A 289 22.39 -32.25 32.71
N ALA A 290 23.16 -32.62 31.67
CA ALA A 290 22.68 -32.57 30.29
C ALA A 290 21.46 -33.47 30.07
N ALA A 291 21.50 -34.69 30.60
CA ALA A 291 20.39 -35.64 30.49
C ALA A 291 19.15 -35.21 31.27
N ASP A 292 19.33 -34.53 32.41
CA ASP A 292 18.23 -34.01 33.24
C ASP A 292 17.59 -32.75 32.64
N ASN A 293 18.39 -31.92 31.95
CA ASN A 293 17.94 -30.70 31.27
C ASN A 293 17.51 -30.89 29.81
N GLY A 294 17.23 -32.14 29.40
CA GLY A 294 16.58 -32.44 28.12
C GLY A 294 17.49 -32.53 26.90
N ALA A 295 18.80 -32.75 27.08
CA ALA A 295 19.68 -33.07 25.95
C ALA A 295 19.24 -34.38 25.28
N ASN A 296 19.06 -34.37 23.96
CA ASN A 296 18.80 -35.59 23.18
C ASN A 296 20.11 -36.27 22.74
N VAL A 297 21.19 -35.50 22.59
CA VAL A 297 22.52 -35.98 22.24
C VAL A 297 23.56 -35.32 23.16
N ILE A 298 24.54 -36.07 23.66
CA ILE A 298 25.71 -35.52 24.35
C ILE A 298 26.95 -35.79 23.51
N SER A 299 27.60 -34.72 23.07
CA SER A 299 28.87 -34.73 22.33
C SER A 299 30.03 -34.59 23.30
N MET A 300 30.92 -35.59 23.35
CA MET A 300 32.05 -35.66 24.28
C MET A 300 33.38 -35.69 23.51
N SER A 301 33.93 -34.51 23.24
CA SER A 301 35.20 -34.32 22.53
C SER A 301 36.41 -34.34 23.46
N TRP A 302 36.37 -35.19 24.49
CA TRP A 302 37.40 -35.36 25.50
C TRP A 302 37.66 -36.84 25.77
N GLY A 303 38.79 -37.15 26.39
CA GLY A 303 39.04 -38.52 26.81
C GLY A 303 40.29 -38.72 27.66
N GLY A 304 40.34 -39.88 28.31
CA GLY A 304 41.43 -40.31 29.16
C GLY A 304 41.67 -41.82 29.06
N TYR A 305 42.81 -42.30 29.57
CA TYR A 305 43.16 -43.72 29.50
C TYR A 305 43.00 -44.46 30.84
N GLY A 306 42.50 -43.77 31.88
CA GLY A 306 42.13 -44.40 33.14
C GLY A 306 40.77 -45.11 33.07
N ASP A 307 40.39 -45.81 34.13
CA ASP A 307 39.04 -46.32 34.33
C ASP A 307 38.28 -45.40 35.30
N SER A 308 36.98 -45.21 35.08
CA SER A 308 36.13 -44.44 35.99
C SER A 308 34.72 -45.01 35.99
N GLN A 309 34.38 -45.73 37.07
CA GLN A 309 33.02 -46.26 37.28
C GLN A 309 32.00 -45.13 37.42
N THR A 310 32.39 -43.99 37.98
CA THR A 310 31.51 -42.82 38.13
C THR A 310 31.07 -42.28 36.78
N VAL A 311 32.01 -42.13 35.84
CA VAL A 311 31.69 -41.68 34.47
C VAL A 311 30.83 -42.72 33.75
N GLU A 312 31.15 -44.01 33.89
CA GLU A 312 30.33 -45.07 33.29
C GLU A 312 28.88 -45.07 33.82
N ASN A 313 28.70 -44.87 35.13
CA ASN A 313 27.38 -44.78 35.73
C ASN A 313 26.59 -43.57 35.22
N ALA A 314 27.24 -42.41 35.07
CA ALA A 314 26.62 -41.21 34.50
C ALA A 314 26.20 -41.43 33.02
N LEU A 315 27.06 -42.07 32.22
CA LEU A 315 26.74 -42.43 30.83
C LEU A 315 25.55 -43.40 30.78
N ASN A 316 25.54 -44.43 31.61
CA ASN A 316 24.44 -45.39 31.66
C ASN A 316 23.13 -44.74 32.11
N TYR A 317 23.19 -43.76 33.02
CA TYR A 317 22.04 -42.95 33.43
C TYR A 317 21.50 -42.14 32.25
N ALA A 318 22.35 -41.39 31.55
CA ALA A 318 21.94 -40.60 30.39
C ALA A 318 21.37 -41.49 29.27
N TYR A 319 22.01 -42.63 28.98
CA TYR A 319 21.51 -43.60 28.01
C TYR A 319 20.11 -44.13 28.38
N ALA A 320 19.89 -44.45 29.66
CA ALA A 320 18.59 -44.93 30.16
C ALA A 320 17.49 -43.85 30.07
N LYS A 321 17.86 -42.56 30.06
CA LYS A 321 16.96 -41.43 29.77
C LYS A 321 16.71 -41.20 28.28
N GLY A 322 17.25 -42.04 27.41
CA GLY A 322 17.05 -41.95 25.96
C GLY A 322 18.04 -41.01 25.25
N VAL A 323 19.15 -40.64 25.89
CA VAL A 323 20.15 -39.73 25.32
C VAL A 323 21.15 -40.49 24.45
N VAL A 324 21.42 -39.98 23.24
CA VAL A 324 22.47 -40.51 22.35
C VAL A 324 23.83 -40.02 22.84
N LEU A 325 24.78 -40.94 23.04
CA LEU A 325 26.09 -40.63 23.59
C LEU A 325 27.16 -40.79 22.51
N VAL A 326 27.90 -39.71 22.21
CA VAL A 326 28.90 -39.69 21.13
C VAL A 326 30.23 -39.21 21.70
N ALA A 327 31.31 -39.96 21.44
CA ALA A 327 32.63 -39.63 21.97
C ALA A 327 33.77 -39.79 20.96
N ALA A 328 34.76 -38.89 21.07
CA ALA A 328 35.98 -38.93 20.29
C ALA A 328 36.84 -40.17 20.62
N ALA A 329 37.36 -40.86 19.60
CA ALA A 329 38.21 -42.04 19.78
C ALA A 329 39.62 -41.76 20.34
N GLY A 330 40.09 -40.51 20.30
CA GLY A 330 41.40 -40.10 20.76
C GLY A 330 42.47 -40.00 19.66
N ASN A 331 43.54 -39.26 19.95
CA ASN A 331 44.49 -38.76 18.94
C ASN A 331 45.93 -39.31 19.12
N LYS A 332 46.10 -40.58 19.52
CA LYS A 332 47.42 -41.19 19.78
C LYS A 332 47.86 -42.23 18.74
N ASN A 333 47.07 -42.43 17.67
CA ASN A 333 47.26 -43.52 16.70
C ASN A 333 47.38 -44.89 17.39
N SER A 334 46.53 -45.14 18.38
CA SER A 334 46.57 -46.33 19.24
C SER A 334 45.33 -47.20 19.05
N SER A 335 45.47 -48.49 19.29
CA SER A 335 44.34 -49.42 19.38
C SER A 335 43.64 -49.42 20.74
N SER A 336 44.21 -48.73 21.74
CA SER A 336 43.67 -48.66 23.10
C SER A 336 42.49 -47.69 23.18
N ALA A 337 41.34 -48.18 23.63
CA ALA A 337 40.11 -47.39 23.77
C ALA A 337 40.18 -46.44 24.99
N PRO A 338 40.05 -45.11 24.81
CA PRO A 338 39.98 -44.18 25.93
C PRO A 338 38.55 -44.13 26.51
N LEU A 339 38.41 -43.72 27.77
CA LEU A 339 37.11 -43.23 28.25
C LEU A 339 36.80 -41.87 27.58
N PRO A 340 35.52 -41.53 27.31
CA PRO A 340 34.34 -42.36 27.50
C PRO A 340 34.06 -43.31 26.32
N ALA A 341 34.78 -43.18 25.19
CA ALA A 341 34.54 -43.94 23.96
C ALA A 341 34.61 -45.47 24.11
N LYS A 342 35.33 -46.00 25.10
CA LYS A 342 35.40 -47.44 25.38
C LYS A 342 34.11 -48.06 25.93
N TYR A 343 33.19 -47.26 26.47
CA TYR A 343 32.01 -47.78 27.16
C TYR A 343 30.93 -48.19 26.17
N ALA A 344 30.26 -49.31 26.43
CA ALA A 344 29.39 -49.98 25.47
C ALA A 344 28.23 -49.11 24.95
N ASN A 345 27.68 -48.22 25.78
CA ASN A 345 26.55 -47.35 25.44
C ASN A 345 26.96 -46.06 24.69
N VAL A 346 28.26 -45.86 24.49
CA VAL A 346 28.82 -44.68 23.81
C VAL A 346 29.22 -45.05 22.39
N MET A 347 28.90 -44.16 21.44
CA MET A 347 29.36 -44.26 20.07
C MET A 347 30.79 -43.71 19.95
N ALA A 348 31.74 -44.58 19.60
CA ALA A 348 33.15 -44.20 19.46
C ALA A 348 33.47 -43.75 18.03
N ILE A 349 33.97 -42.52 17.89
CA ILE A 349 34.13 -41.86 16.58
C ILE A 349 35.60 -41.70 16.18
N ALA A 350 36.01 -42.39 15.11
CA ALA A 350 37.32 -42.21 14.50
C ALA A 350 37.35 -41.01 13.53
N ALA A 351 38.54 -40.45 13.29
CA ALA A 351 38.73 -39.31 12.37
C ALA A 351 39.29 -39.75 11.02
N THR A 352 38.77 -39.15 9.94
CA THR A 352 39.30 -39.26 8.58
C THR A 352 39.72 -37.90 8.02
N ASP A 353 40.54 -37.93 6.98
CA ASP A 353 40.82 -36.77 6.13
C ASP A 353 39.89 -36.69 4.90
N SER A 354 40.10 -35.67 4.06
CA SER A 354 39.30 -35.42 2.86
C SER A 354 39.36 -36.53 1.81
N ASN A 355 40.35 -37.41 1.88
CA ASN A 355 40.50 -38.57 1.02
C ASN A 355 39.90 -39.85 1.61
N ASP A 356 39.14 -39.75 2.71
CA ASP A 356 38.66 -40.89 3.51
C ASP A 356 39.77 -41.74 4.14
N SER A 357 41.01 -41.25 4.14
CA SER A 357 42.09 -41.95 4.83
C SER A 357 41.95 -41.72 6.33
N LYS A 358 42.23 -42.74 7.13
CA LYS A 358 42.32 -42.63 8.59
C LYS A 358 43.26 -41.49 8.91
N ALA A 359 42.81 -40.53 9.70
CA ALA A 359 43.68 -39.46 10.16
C ALA A 359 44.89 -40.09 10.86
N TRP A 360 46.09 -39.59 10.55
CA TRP A 360 47.34 -40.19 11.01
C TRP A 360 47.42 -40.28 12.55
N PHE A 361 46.72 -39.39 13.27
CA PHE A 361 46.61 -39.38 14.73
C PHE A 361 45.43 -40.21 15.27
N SER A 362 44.42 -40.56 14.47
CA SER A 362 43.19 -41.20 14.99
C SER A 362 43.51 -42.55 15.61
N ASN A 363 43.01 -42.78 16.82
CA ASN A 363 42.88 -44.11 17.37
C ASN A 363 41.90 -44.96 16.52
N TYR A 364 42.00 -46.27 16.67
CA TYR A 364 41.30 -47.25 15.84
C TYR A 364 41.06 -48.55 16.61
N GLY A 365 40.15 -49.40 16.14
CA GLY A 365 39.92 -50.74 16.70
C GLY A 365 38.47 -51.20 16.50
N ASP A 366 38.21 -52.45 16.86
CA ASP A 366 36.89 -53.08 16.68
C ASP A 366 35.80 -52.46 17.60
N TRP A 367 36.21 -51.59 18.53
CA TRP A 367 35.34 -50.80 19.41
C TRP A 367 34.89 -49.47 18.79
N ILE A 368 35.40 -49.10 17.61
CA ILE A 368 34.94 -47.92 16.86
C ILE A 368 33.58 -48.22 16.21
N ASP A 369 32.65 -47.28 16.30
CA ASP A 369 31.34 -47.41 15.68
C ASP A 369 31.33 -46.97 14.22
N VAL A 370 31.85 -45.76 13.98
CA VAL A 370 31.92 -45.10 12.68
C VAL A 370 33.10 -44.12 12.65
N ALA A 371 33.45 -43.68 11.45
CA ALA A 371 34.40 -42.60 11.22
C ALA A 371 33.70 -41.33 10.73
N ALA A 372 34.31 -40.17 10.94
CA ALA A 372 33.82 -38.89 10.44
C ALA A 372 34.97 -37.91 10.12
N PRO A 373 34.71 -36.84 9.34
CA PRO A 373 35.70 -35.82 9.02
C PRO A 373 36.37 -35.24 10.27
N GLY A 374 37.71 -35.29 10.34
CA GLY A 374 38.45 -34.80 11.51
C GLY A 374 39.79 -34.14 11.21
N VAL A 375 40.16 -33.91 9.93
CA VAL A 375 41.42 -33.25 9.56
C VAL A 375 41.12 -31.92 8.86
N LYS A 376 41.70 -30.82 9.36
CA LYS A 376 41.51 -29.46 8.85
C LYS A 376 40.02 -29.12 8.68
N ILE A 377 39.27 -29.24 9.78
CA ILE A 377 37.85 -28.90 9.85
C ILE A 377 37.73 -27.44 10.26
N LEU A 378 37.18 -26.63 9.35
CA LEU A 378 36.87 -25.22 9.59
C LEU A 378 35.59 -25.10 10.44
N SER A 379 35.68 -24.35 11.54
CA SER A 379 34.56 -24.05 12.43
C SER A 379 34.76 -22.75 13.21
N THR A 380 33.73 -22.34 13.96
CA THR A 380 33.70 -21.19 14.87
C THR A 380 34.75 -21.28 15.98
N VAL A 381 35.35 -20.17 16.37
CA VAL A 381 36.21 -20.03 17.55
C VAL A 381 35.90 -18.70 18.24
N LEU A 382 36.56 -18.42 19.36
CA LEU A 382 36.37 -17.17 20.12
C LEU A 382 36.60 -15.92 19.25
N ASP A 383 36.11 -14.79 19.74
CA ASP A 383 36.27 -13.46 19.13
C ASP A 383 35.62 -13.33 17.72
N ASN A 384 34.45 -13.96 17.54
CA ASN A 384 33.67 -13.93 16.29
C ASN A 384 34.47 -14.41 15.05
N ASN A 385 35.32 -15.42 15.23
CA ASN A 385 36.29 -15.85 14.22
C ASN A 385 36.14 -17.35 13.88
N TYR A 386 36.90 -17.80 12.87
CA TYR A 386 36.83 -19.16 12.35
C TYR A 386 38.24 -19.74 12.20
N ALA A 387 38.42 -21.02 12.53
CA ALA A 387 39.71 -21.70 12.43
C ALA A 387 39.58 -23.16 11.99
N SER A 388 40.63 -23.67 11.34
CA SER A 388 40.72 -25.07 10.90
C SER A 388 41.52 -25.92 11.88
N TRP A 389 40.87 -26.85 12.58
CA TRP A 389 41.52 -27.75 13.55
C TRP A 389 41.47 -29.21 13.11
N SER A 390 42.29 -30.06 13.74
CA SER A 390 42.33 -31.50 13.45
C SER A 390 42.29 -32.31 14.73
N GLY A 391 41.42 -33.30 14.77
CA GLY A 391 41.24 -34.20 15.90
C GLY A 391 40.02 -35.11 15.73
N THR A 392 39.99 -36.20 16.48
CA THR A 392 38.75 -36.96 16.72
C THR A 392 37.70 -36.10 17.43
N SER A 393 38.14 -35.05 18.13
CA SER A 393 37.28 -33.98 18.66
C SER A 393 36.48 -33.23 17.59
N MET A 394 36.96 -33.15 16.34
CA MET A 394 36.20 -32.54 15.23
C MET A 394 35.32 -33.57 14.53
N ALA A 395 35.68 -34.86 14.57
CA ALA A 395 34.87 -35.94 14.04
C ALA A 395 33.62 -36.22 14.90
N CYS A 396 33.78 -36.17 16.23
CA CYS A 396 32.69 -36.36 17.20
C CYS A 396 31.46 -35.47 16.93
N PRO A 397 31.57 -34.13 16.84
CA PRO A 397 30.42 -33.25 16.62
C PRO A 397 29.78 -33.39 15.23
N HIS A 398 30.48 -33.91 14.21
CA HIS A 398 29.81 -34.27 12.95
C HIS A 398 28.80 -35.40 13.16
N VAL A 399 29.15 -36.39 13.99
CA VAL A 399 28.27 -37.53 14.30
C VAL A 399 27.17 -37.10 15.28
N SER A 400 27.50 -36.28 16.28
CA SER A 400 26.50 -35.67 17.17
C SER A 400 25.48 -34.85 16.39
N GLY A 401 25.95 -34.06 15.43
CA GLY A 401 25.10 -33.33 14.51
C GLY A 401 24.20 -34.25 13.68
N LEU A 402 24.76 -35.32 13.10
CA LEU A 402 23.97 -36.30 12.35
C LEU A 402 22.91 -37.00 13.23
N ALA A 403 23.24 -37.32 14.48
CA ALA A 403 22.28 -37.86 15.43
C ALA A 403 21.14 -36.88 15.69
N GLY A 404 21.45 -35.58 15.84
CA GLY A 404 20.45 -34.51 15.94
C GLY A 404 19.51 -34.45 14.72
N LEU A 405 20.07 -34.54 13.52
CA LEU A 405 19.32 -34.52 12.26
C LEU A 405 18.44 -35.77 12.07
N ILE A 406 18.90 -36.91 12.60
CA ILE A 406 18.09 -38.14 12.64
C ILE A 406 16.90 -37.97 13.60
N LEU A 407 17.12 -37.32 14.74
CA LEU A 407 16.10 -37.11 15.75
C LEU A 407 15.11 -36.01 15.36
N SER A 408 15.46 -35.05 14.49
CA SER A 408 14.50 -34.07 13.98
C SER A 408 13.38 -34.71 13.16
N GLN A 409 13.67 -35.81 12.44
CA GLN A 409 12.65 -36.57 11.72
C GLN A 409 11.75 -37.40 12.65
N ASP A 410 12.31 -37.97 13.73
CA ASP A 410 11.54 -38.71 14.74
C ASP A 410 12.24 -38.64 16.12
N PRO A 411 11.80 -37.73 17.02
CA PRO A 411 12.42 -37.54 18.33
C PRO A 411 12.26 -38.72 19.29
N ARG A 412 11.46 -39.74 18.95
CA ARG A 412 11.18 -40.89 19.82
C ARG A 412 12.12 -42.06 19.59
N LEU A 413 13.02 -41.96 18.60
CA LEU A 413 13.99 -43.00 18.35
C LEU A 413 14.87 -43.20 19.58
N THR A 414 15.04 -44.47 19.95
CA THR A 414 15.93 -44.83 21.05
C THR A 414 17.40 -44.60 20.66
N PRO A 415 18.31 -44.40 21.63
CA PRO A 415 19.74 -44.29 21.34
C PRO A 415 20.31 -45.46 20.53
N ALA A 416 19.80 -46.68 20.77
CA ALA A 416 20.17 -47.87 20.01
C ALA A 416 19.75 -47.78 18.54
N GLU A 417 18.54 -47.30 18.25
CA GLU A 417 18.04 -47.13 16.88
C GLU A 417 18.83 -46.05 16.14
N VAL A 418 19.09 -44.90 16.77
CA VAL A 418 19.91 -43.83 16.17
C VAL A 418 21.31 -44.36 15.83
N ARG A 419 21.97 -45.04 16.77
CA ARG A 419 23.28 -45.68 16.56
C ARG A 419 23.26 -46.64 15.36
N GLU A 420 22.26 -47.51 15.31
CA GLU A 420 22.15 -48.50 14.23
C GLU A 420 21.86 -47.87 12.86
N ILE A 421 21.09 -46.79 12.82
CA ILE A 421 20.87 -46.01 11.59
C ILE A 421 22.21 -45.45 11.09
N ILE A 422 22.94 -44.72 11.94
CA ILE A 422 24.24 -44.13 11.60
C ILE A 422 25.22 -45.22 11.11
N ARG A 423 25.30 -46.34 11.82
CA ARG A 423 26.19 -47.45 11.45
C ARG A 423 25.82 -48.09 10.11
N LYS A 424 24.54 -48.34 9.86
CA LYS A 424 24.09 -49.01 8.63
C LYS A 424 24.14 -48.14 7.38
N THR A 425 24.07 -46.82 7.54
CA THR A 425 24.07 -45.88 6.42
C THR A 425 25.45 -45.29 6.12
N ALA A 426 26.47 -45.62 6.92
CA ALA A 426 27.85 -45.23 6.68
C ALA A 426 28.38 -45.76 5.34
N ASP A 427 29.26 -44.98 4.70
CA ASP A 427 30.01 -45.39 3.53
C ASP A 427 31.24 -46.20 3.97
N ASN A 428 31.32 -47.46 3.56
CA ASN A 428 32.49 -48.29 3.84
C ASN A 428 33.75 -47.67 3.20
N ILE A 429 34.81 -47.53 4.00
CA ILE A 429 36.10 -46.94 3.61
C ILE A 429 37.29 -47.90 3.84
N ASP A 430 37.03 -49.19 4.07
CA ASP A 430 38.07 -50.19 4.37
C ASP A 430 39.06 -50.31 3.22
N ALA A 431 38.57 -50.32 1.98
CA ALA A 431 39.41 -50.44 0.78
C ALA A 431 40.41 -49.28 0.62
N ILE A 432 40.12 -48.11 1.21
CA ILE A 432 40.98 -46.92 1.20
C ILE A 432 42.03 -47.00 2.34
N ASN A 433 41.78 -47.84 3.35
CA ASN A 433 42.54 -47.91 4.60
C ASN A 433 43.12 -49.30 4.86
N PRO A 434 44.04 -49.79 4.01
CA PRO A 434 44.61 -51.13 4.16
C PRO A 434 45.29 -51.32 5.53
N GLY A 435 44.97 -52.41 6.21
CA GLY A 435 45.45 -52.74 7.56
C GLY A 435 44.57 -52.26 8.72
N TYR A 436 43.52 -51.50 8.40
CA TYR A 436 42.52 -50.99 9.37
C TYR A 436 41.10 -51.47 9.06
N GLU A 437 40.96 -52.54 8.26
CA GLU A 437 39.66 -53.11 7.89
C GLU A 437 38.85 -53.47 9.14
N GLY A 438 37.63 -52.93 9.24
CA GLY A 438 36.77 -53.11 10.41
C GLY A 438 37.22 -52.40 11.69
N LYS A 439 38.37 -51.70 11.67
CA LYS A 439 38.91 -50.94 12.82
C LYS A 439 38.53 -49.47 12.81
N LEU A 440 37.77 -49.02 11.82
CA LEU A 440 37.24 -47.65 11.68
C LEU A 440 35.71 -47.64 11.72
N GLY A 441 35.13 -48.64 12.39
CA GLY A 441 33.71 -48.86 12.44
C GLY A 441 33.16 -49.37 11.12
N THR A 442 31.87 -49.13 10.88
CA THR A 442 31.21 -49.54 9.61
C THR A 442 31.57 -48.65 8.43
N GLY A 443 32.24 -47.52 8.66
CA GLY A 443 32.73 -46.61 7.64
C GLY A 443 32.56 -45.13 8.01
N ARG A 444 32.75 -44.23 7.04
CA ARG A 444 32.49 -42.79 7.21
C ARG A 444 30.98 -42.54 7.24
N ILE A 445 30.48 -41.74 8.18
CA ILE A 445 29.07 -41.34 8.19
C ILE A 445 28.61 -40.69 6.86
N ASN A 446 27.32 -40.85 6.56
CA ASN A 446 26.65 -40.25 5.40
C ASN A 446 25.28 -39.73 5.84
N ALA A 447 25.14 -38.41 5.89
CA ALA A 447 23.94 -37.72 6.31
C ALA A 447 22.77 -37.99 5.36
N HIS A 448 22.98 -37.85 4.06
CA HIS A 448 21.93 -38.08 3.08
C HIS A 448 21.34 -39.49 3.18
N LYS A 449 22.17 -40.54 3.24
CA LYS A 449 21.68 -41.93 3.40
C LYS A 449 20.96 -42.16 4.72
N ALA A 450 21.42 -41.52 5.80
CA ALA A 450 20.80 -41.62 7.12
C ALA A 450 19.39 -40.98 7.14
N ILE A 451 19.24 -39.82 6.50
CA ILE A 451 17.98 -39.05 6.44
C ILE A 451 17.03 -39.57 5.35
N LEU A 452 17.58 -40.10 4.23
CA LEU A 452 16.83 -40.78 3.16
C LEU A 452 16.20 -42.09 3.57
N ARG A 453 16.46 -42.60 4.79
CA ARG A 453 15.83 -43.82 5.29
C ARG A 453 14.35 -43.73 4.94
N SER A 454 13.92 -44.55 3.97
CA SER A 454 12.54 -44.50 3.54
C SER A 454 11.77 -44.94 4.76
N SER A 455 11.09 -44.00 5.43
CA SER A 455 9.94 -44.44 6.20
C SER A 455 9.10 -45.19 5.19
N SER A 456 8.81 -46.44 5.50
CA SER A 456 7.93 -47.20 4.64
C SER A 456 6.57 -46.52 4.56
N ILE A 457 6.26 -45.70 5.56
CA ILE A 457 5.07 -44.89 5.70
C ILE A 457 5.28 -43.52 5.03
N LYS A 458 4.42 -43.18 4.09
CA LYS A 458 4.31 -41.86 3.47
C LYS A 458 3.03 -41.18 3.94
N CYS A 459 3.11 -39.88 4.17
CA CYS A 459 1.98 -38.99 4.40
C CYS A 459 2.16 -37.78 3.49
N GLU A 460 1.07 -37.25 2.94
CA GLU A 460 1.09 -36.08 2.06
C GLU A 460 -0.19 -35.27 2.29
N ILE A 461 -0.04 -33.97 2.58
CA ILE A 461 -1.17 -33.04 2.63
C ILE A 461 -1.56 -32.72 1.18
N ILE A 462 -2.78 -33.04 0.80
CA ILE A 462 -3.31 -32.79 -0.54
C ILE A 462 -4.19 -31.54 -0.59
N ARG A 463 -4.74 -31.12 0.55
CA ARG A 463 -5.46 -29.85 0.72
C ARG A 463 -5.24 -29.33 2.15
N PRO A 464 -5.23 -28.00 2.37
CA PRO A 464 -5.31 -26.91 1.39
C PRO A 464 -4.05 -26.77 0.50
N THR A 465 -4.20 -26.21 -0.70
CA THR A 465 -3.06 -25.79 -1.55
C THR A 465 -2.59 -24.39 -1.17
N LEU A 466 -1.41 -23.95 -1.65
CA LEU A 466 -0.91 -22.59 -1.43
C LEU A 466 -1.84 -21.53 -2.05
N ALA A 467 -2.73 -20.96 -1.23
CA ALA A 467 -3.72 -19.95 -1.59
C ALA A 467 -4.16 -19.19 -0.32
N TRP A 468 -5.04 -18.20 -0.49
CA TRP A 468 -5.69 -17.46 0.59
C TRP A 468 -6.95 -18.20 1.07
N TYR A 469 -7.13 -18.29 2.39
CA TYR A 469 -8.27 -18.94 3.03
C TYR A 469 -8.83 -18.11 4.19
N LYS A 470 -10.09 -18.34 4.53
CA LYS A 470 -10.75 -17.75 5.69
C LYS A 470 -11.71 -18.72 6.38
N GLY A 471 -12.02 -18.42 7.64
CA GLY A 471 -12.96 -19.17 8.45
C GLY A 471 -12.48 -20.59 8.72
N THR A 472 -13.36 -21.56 8.53
CA THR A 472 -13.06 -22.98 8.68
C THR A 472 -12.60 -23.57 7.35
N ILE A 473 -11.51 -24.33 7.37
CA ILE A 473 -11.03 -25.07 6.21
C ILE A 473 -10.89 -26.56 6.52
N THR A 474 -11.09 -27.39 5.49
CA THR A 474 -10.78 -28.81 5.54
C THR A 474 -9.32 -29.04 5.17
N ILE A 475 -8.55 -29.65 6.06
CA ILE A 475 -7.22 -30.19 5.77
C ILE A 475 -7.39 -31.66 5.38
N GLU A 476 -6.87 -32.06 4.23
CA GLU A 476 -6.94 -33.41 3.71
C GLU A 476 -5.52 -33.97 3.50
N ALA A 477 -5.27 -35.19 3.98
CA ALA A 477 -4.03 -35.90 3.74
C ALA A 477 -4.24 -37.32 3.21
N THR A 478 -3.29 -37.80 2.41
CA THR A 478 -3.17 -39.21 2.08
C THR A 478 -2.04 -39.84 2.88
N ALA A 479 -2.19 -41.11 3.24
CA ALA A 479 -1.13 -41.85 3.90
C ALA A 479 -1.12 -43.32 3.45
N SER A 480 0.07 -43.90 3.35
CA SER A 480 0.26 -45.29 2.94
C SER A 480 1.55 -45.87 3.52
N ASP A 481 1.58 -47.17 3.77
CA ASP A 481 2.80 -47.90 4.12
C ASP A 481 3.17 -48.83 2.95
N SER A 482 4.34 -48.64 2.37
CA SER A 482 4.90 -49.46 1.28
C SER A 482 5.15 -50.92 1.70
N GLN A 483 5.17 -51.23 2.99
CA GLN A 483 5.23 -52.61 3.51
C GLN A 483 3.84 -53.24 3.69
N GLY A 484 2.75 -52.50 3.41
CA GLY A 484 1.38 -52.99 3.53
C GLY A 484 0.81 -52.98 4.94
N THR A 485 1.52 -52.42 5.93
CA THR A 485 0.98 -52.23 7.30
C THR A 485 -0.14 -51.19 7.28
N PRO A 486 -1.33 -51.46 7.83
CA PRO A 486 -2.41 -50.48 7.87
C PRO A 486 -2.02 -49.20 8.62
N ILE A 487 -2.48 -48.05 8.12
CA ILE A 487 -2.42 -46.77 8.84
C ILE A 487 -3.46 -46.79 9.96
N SER A 488 -3.04 -46.54 11.19
CA SER A 488 -3.89 -46.53 12.38
C SER A 488 -4.27 -45.13 12.86
N LEU A 489 -3.50 -44.11 12.48
CA LEU A 489 -3.72 -42.71 12.87
C LEU A 489 -3.05 -41.78 11.86
N VAL A 490 -3.66 -40.62 11.60
CA VAL A 490 -3.01 -39.46 10.99
C VAL A 490 -3.17 -38.29 11.97
N GLU A 491 -2.07 -37.64 12.30
CA GLU A 491 -2.01 -36.48 13.19
C GLU A 491 -1.87 -35.22 12.33
N PHE A 492 -2.67 -34.19 12.61
CA PHE A 492 -2.62 -32.89 11.95
C PHE A 492 -2.26 -31.81 12.97
N GLN A 493 -1.33 -30.94 12.58
CA GLN A 493 -0.84 -29.84 13.40
C GLN A 493 -0.72 -28.56 12.59
N TYR A 494 -0.76 -27.42 13.27
CA TYR A 494 -0.60 -26.10 12.68
C TYR A 494 0.37 -25.23 13.48
N SER A 495 0.94 -24.22 12.83
CA SER A 495 1.84 -23.24 13.42
C SER A 495 1.68 -21.88 12.73
N THR A 496 1.78 -20.79 13.49
CA THR A 496 1.71 -19.41 12.98
C THR A 496 3.09 -18.77 12.78
N ASP A 497 4.15 -19.37 13.30
CA ASP A 497 5.53 -18.85 13.25
C ASP A 497 6.51 -19.85 12.59
N GLY A 498 6.06 -21.07 12.34
CA GLY A 498 6.87 -22.18 11.83
C GLY A 498 7.69 -22.89 12.91
N THR A 499 7.65 -22.42 14.16
CA THR A 499 8.44 -22.94 15.28
C THR A 499 7.57 -23.62 16.34
N ASP A 500 6.49 -22.98 16.78
CA ASP A 500 5.57 -23.52 17.78
C ASP A 500 4.40 -24.24 17.09
N TRP A 501 4.21 -25.52 17.40
CA TRP A 501 3.23 -26.38 16.74
C TRP A 501 2.12 -26.82 17.70
N TYR A 502 0.88 -26.72 17.22
CA TYR A 502 -0.33 -27.03 17.96
C TYR A 502 -1.12 -28.13 17.26
N ASP A 503 -1.70 -29.05 18.03
CA ASP A 503 -2.61 -30.06 17.49
C ASP A 503 -3.89 -29.40 16.98
N CYS A 504 -4.35 -29.84 15.80
CA CYS A 504 -5.70 -29.49 15.35
C CYS A 504 -6.72 -30.11 16.35
N PRO A 505 -7.70 -29.34 16.83
CA PRO A 505 -8.51 -29.71 18.00
C PRO A 505 -9.48 -30.86 17.77
N ASP A 506 -9.88 -31.09 16.52
CA ASP A 506 -10.82 -32.15 16.15
C ASP A 506 -10.11 -33.49 15.88
N SER A 507 -10.86 -34.58 15.95
CA SER A 507 -10.34 -35.89 15.52
C SER A 507 -10.53 -36.04 14.01
N PRO A 508 -9.50 -36.46 13.26
CA PRO A 508 -9.63 -36.61 11.82
C PRO A 508 -10.54 -37.79 11.44
N ASP A 509 -11.13 -37.73 10.26
CA ASP A 509 -11.88 -38.84 9.66
C ASP A 509 -10.99 -40.11 9.64
N PRO A 510 -11.47 -41.25 10.14
CA PRO A 510 -10.69 -42.49 10.18
C PRO A 510 -10.42 -43.09 8.79
N THR A 511 -11.02 -42.56 7.71
CA THR A 511 -10.88 -43.09 6.35
C THR A 511 -10.06 -42.19 5.42
N PRO A 512 -9.22 -42.75 4.54
CA PRO A 512 -8.51 -41.97 3.53
C PRO A 512 -9.45 -41.40 2.44
N PRO A 513 -9.20 -40.18 1.91
CA PRO A 513 -8.23 -39.21 2.42
C PRO A 513 -8.64 -38.73 3.82
N PHE A 514 -7.69 -38.74 4.76
CA PHE A 514 -7.92 -38.36 6.15
C PHE A 514 -8.21 -36.87 6.19
N LYS A 515 -9.28 -36.48 6.88
CA LYS A 515 -9.76 -35.09 6.87
C LYS A 515 -9.91 -34.54 8.26
N ILE A 516 -9.63 -33.26 8.43
CA ILE A 516 -9.95 -32.53 9.66
C ILE A 516 -10.45 -31.13 9.31
N GLU A 517 -11.46 -30.66 10.02
CA GLU A 517 -11.88 -29.26 9.95
C GLU A 517 -11.02 -28.45 10.92
N TRP A 518 -10.50 -27.33 10.44
CA TRP A 518 -9.64 -26.46 11.24
C TRP A 518 -10.07 -25.00 11.07
N GLN A 519 -10.27 -24.31 12.21
CA GLN A 519 -10.51 -22.88 12.21
C GLN A 519 -9.20 -22.16 11.95
N THR A 520 -9.15 -21.32 10.93
CA THR A 520 -7.93 -20.59 10.53
C THR A 520 -7.44 -19.55 11.55
N ARG A 521 -8.08 -19.46 12.73
CA ARG A 521 -7.71 -18.52 13.80
C ARG A 521 -8.16 -18.94 15.20
N PRO A 522 -7.24 -19.23 16.13
CA PRO A 522 -7.45 -19.08 17.56
C PRO A 522 -7.03 -17.67 18.03
N GLU A 523 -7.81 -17.13 18.96
CA GLU A 523 -7.89 -15.80 19.61
C GLU A 523 -6.78 -14.71 19.54
N ASN A 524 -5.54 -14.92 19.05
CA ASN A 524 -4.47 -13.90 19.14
C ASN A 524 -3.47 -13.77 17.96
N GLY A 525 -3.71 -14.35 16.78
CA GLY A 525 -2.77 -14.26 15.63
C GLY A 525 -3.01 -13.06 14.70
N THR A 526 -1.94 -12.32 14.37
CA THR A 526 -1.88 -11.25 13.34
C THR A 526 -1.13 -11.65 12.07
N ASP A 527 -0.53 -12.84 12.01
CA ASP A 527 0.21 -13.30 10.83
C ASP A 527 -0.73 -13.95 9.82
N SER A 528 -0.62 -13.55 8.56
CA SER A 528 -1.35 -14.15 7.45
C SER A 528 -0.73 -15.44 6.95
N THR A 529 0.41 -15.86 7.46
CA THR A 529 1.08 -17.11 7.09
C THR A 529 0.79 -18.18 8.13
N VAL A 530 0.30 -19.34 7.67
CA VAL A 530 0.13 -20.52 8.51
C VAL A 530 0.85 -21.70 7.89
N TYR A 531 1.54 -22.46 8.73
CA TYR A 531 2.18 -23.72 8.39
C TYR A 531 1.32 -24.86 8.93
N LEU A 532 0.99 -25.81 8.07
CA LEU A 532 0.29 -27.03 8.40
C LEU A 532 1.28 -28.19 8.28
N ARG A 533 1.15 -29.17 9.16
CA ARG A 533 1.88 -30.43 9.03
C ARG A 533 1.01 -31.63 9.36
N ALA A 534 1.28 -32.76 8.71
CA ALA A 534 0.58 -34.01 8.96
C ALA A 534 1.55 -35.19 8.95
N ARG A 535 1.35 -36.17 9.84
CA ARG A 535 2.09 -37.43 9.80
C ARG A 535 1.18 -38.61 10.08
N ALA A 536 1.53 -39.77 9.53
CA ALA A 536 0.78 -41.00 9.69
C ALA A 536 1.50 -41.98 10.63
N ARG A 537 0.74 -42.72 11.42
CA ARG A 537 1.20 -43.85 12.24
C ARG A 537 0.59 -45.13 11.70
N ASN A 538 1.40 -46.18 11.54
CA ASN A 538 0.88 -47.51 11.21
C ASN A 538 0.50 -48.30 12.47
N SER A 539 -0.22 -49.42 12.28
CA SER A 539 -0.67 -50.28 13.38
C SER A 539 0.46 -50.95 14.18
N ALA A 540 1.71 -50.89 13.70
CA ALA A 540 2.90 -51.35 14.42
C ALA A 540 3.53 -50.25 15.31
N GLY A 541 2.95 -49.05 15.33
CA GLY A 541 3.44 -47.94 16.14
C GLY A 541 4.49 -47.05 15.49
N LYS A 542 4.87 -47.31 14.23
CA LYS A 542 5.85 -46.50 13.49
C LYS A 542 5.16 -45.31 12.82
N TYR A 543 5.91 -44.23 12.63
CA TYR A 543 5.41 -43.00 12.02
C TYR A 543 6.10 -42.65 10.70
N SER A 544 5.40 -41.93 9.83
CA SER A 544 6.00 -41.19 8.73
C SER A 544 6.69 -39.91 9.24
N PRO A 545 7.63 -39.35 8.46
CA PRO A 545 7.97 -37.94 8.58
C PRO A 545 6.72 -37.06 8.43
N TYR A 546 6.81 -35.82 8.90
CA TYR A 546 5.77 -34.83 8.65
C TYR A 546 5.79 -34.39 7.19
N ALA A 547 4.61 -34.39 6.56
CA ALA A 547 4.35 -33.59 5.37
C ALA A 547 4.06 -32.16 5.81
N LEU A 548 4.68 -31.18 5.15
CA LEU A 548 4.52 -29.75 5.41
C LEU A 548 3.71 -29.09 4.29
N GLN A 549 2.86 -28.14 4.65
CA GLN A 549 2.10 -27.32 3.71
C GLN A 549 1.95 -25.90 4.25
N GLN A 550 2.33 -24.91 3.45
CA GLN A 550 2.14 -23.50 3.79
C GLN A 550 0.87 -22.97 3.15
N ILE A 551 0.12 -22.13 3.87
CA ILE A 551 -1.04 -21.40 3.36
C ILE A 551 -1.03 -19.94 3.80
N LYS A 552 -1.89 -19.15 3.14
CA LYS A 552 -2.22 -17.80 3.59
C LYS A 552 -3.62 -17.76 4.17
N VAL A 553 -3.79 -17.05 5.27
CA VAL A 553 -5.08 -16.86 5.94
C VAL A 553 -5.37 -15.38 6.10
N ASP A 554 -6.62 -15.01 5.88
CA ASP A 554 -7.12 -13.67 6.15
C ASP A 554 -8.56 -13.76 6.63
N ASN A 555 -8.78 -13.31 7.86
CA ASN A 555 -10.09 -13.31 8.51
C ASN A 555 -10.54 -11.89 8.89
N GLU A 556 -9.74 -10.89 8.55
CA GLU A 556 -9.99 -9.51 8.93
C GLU A 556 -10.63 -8.77 7.76
N ALA A 557 -11.43 -7.76 8.07
CA ALA A 557 -11.95 -6.88 7.03
C ALA A 557 -10.92 -5.79 6.72
N PRO A 558 -10.82 -5.34 5.45
CA PRO A 558 -9.98 -4.20 5.09
C PRO A 558 -10.49 -2.91 5.75
N THR A 559 -9.73 -1.82 5.65
CA THR A 559 -10.17 -0.49 6.09
C THR A 559 -10.02 0.53 4.99
N THR A 560 -11.06 1.33 4.73
CA THR A 560 -10.98 2.43 3.75
C THR A 560 -10.83 3.80 4.41
N ASN A 561 -9.86 4.58 3.92
CA ASN A 561 -9.64 5.99 4.23
C ASN A 561 -10.03 6.90 3.06
N HIS A 562 -10.16 8.20 3.30
CA HIS A 562 -10.46 9.20 2.27
C HIS A 562 -9.60 10.47 2.40
N ASN A 563 -9.57 11.28 1.35
CA ASN A 563 -8.83 12.55 1.32
C ASN A 563 -9.69 13.82 1.49
N TYR A 564 -10.99 13.71 1.77
CA TYR A 564 -11.85 14.90 1.96
C TYR A 564 -11.36 15.80 3.11
N ASP A 565 -11.26 17.10 2.84
CA ASP A 565 -10.60 18.12 3.67
C ASP A 565 -11.55 18.94 4.56
N ASN A 566 -12.86 18.70 4.48
CA ASN A 566 -13.93 19.45 5.18
C ASN A 566 -14.06 20.95 4.78
N LEU A 567 -13.42 21.37 3.69
CA LEU A 567 -13.49 22.74 3.16
C LEU A 567 -14.59 22.87 2.10
N TRP A 568 -14.93 24.12 1.77
CA TRP A 568 -15.73 24.46 0.60
C TRP A 568 -14.86 24.38 -0.67
N HIS A 569 -15.44 23.86 -1.75
CA HIS A 569 -14.79 23.76 -3.05
C HIS A 569 -15.59 24.58 -4.08
N THR A 570 -14.89 25.23 -5.01
CA THR A 570 -15.48 26.09 -6.06
C THR A 570 -15.73 25.39 -7.39
N GLN A 571 -15.36 24.11 -7.49
CA GLN A 571 -15.48 23.29 -8.69
C GLN A 571 -15.76 21.83 -8.32
N ASP A 572 -16.30 21.06 -9.26
CA ASP A 572 -16.47 19.62 -9.07
C ASP A 572 -15.13 18.97 -8.68
N PHE A 573 -15.16 18.11 -7.67
CA PHE A 573 -13.98 17.42 -7.18
C PHE A 573 -14.27 15.94 -6.94
N THR A 574 -13.21 15.16 -6.76
CA THR A 574 -13.31 13.73 -6.45
C THR A 574 -12.77 13.46 -5.07
N ILE A 575 -13.42 12.55 -4.35
CA ILE A 575 -12.93 12.02 -3.08
C ILE A 575 -12.25 10.70 -3.39
N THR A 576 -10.93 10.63 -3.19
CA THR A 576 -10.16 9.40 -3.34
C THR A 576 -10.42 8.52 -2.13
N LEU A 577 -10.85 7.29 -2.39
CA LEU A 577 -11.00 6.23 -1.38
C LEU A 577 -9.80 5.30 -1.46
N THR A 578 -9.08 5.14 -0.35
CA THR A 578 -7.87 4.32 -0.27
C THR A 578 -8.10 3.17 0.71
N PRO A 579 -8.35 1.94 0.20
CA PRO A 579 -8.42 0.76 1.06
C PRO A 579 -7.02 0.37 1.51
N ASP A 580 -6.94 -0.16 2.73
CA ASP A 580 -5.75 -0.75 3.34
C ASP A 580 -6.13 -2.09 3.96
N ASP A 581 -5.35 -3.11 3.66
CA ASP A 581 -5.56 -4.50 4.08
C ASP A 581 -4.21 -5.11 4.46
N GLN A 582 -3.57 -4.50 5.46
CA GLN A 582 -2.18 -4.80 5.81
C GLN A 582 -1.99 -6.28 6.13
N GLY A 583 -1.22 -6.96 5.28
CA GLY A 583 -0.94 -8.39 5.42
C GLY A 583 -2.11 -9.30 5.05
N GLY A 584 -3.26 -8.77 4.61
CA GLY A 584 -4.45 -9.51 4.20
C GLY A 584 -4.45 -9.91 2.71
N SER A 585 -5.59 -10.42 2.27
CA SER A 585 -5.81 -10.98 0.93
C SER A 585 -5.89 -9.91 -0.17
N GLY A 586 -5.90 -8.63 0.21
CA GLY A 586 -5.84 -7.47 -0.66
C GLY A 586 -7.21 -7.05 -1.18
N VAL A 587 -7.34 -5.75 -1.47
CA VAL A 587 -8.56 -5.14 -2.02
C VAL A 587 -8.34 -4.77 -3.48
N THR A 588 -9.23 -5.22 -4.36
CA THR A 588 -9.26 -4.78 -5.76
C THR A 588 -10.23 -3.62 -5.94
N GLY A 589 -10.04 -2.79 -6.98
CA GLY A 589 -10.91 -1.61 -7.22
C GLY A 589 -12.41 -1.93 -7.38
N LYS A 590 -12.76 -3.17 -7.78
CA LYS A 590 -14.15 -3.63 -7.88
C LYS A 590 -14.83 -3.78 -6.52
N ASN A 591 -14.02 -3.92 -5.48
CA ASN A 591 -14.48 -4.16 -4.12
C ASN A 591 -14.50 -2.88 -3.27
N ILE A 592 -14.24 -1.70 -3.86
CA ILE A 592 -14.39 -0.42 -3.17
C ILE A 592 -15.73 0.17 -3.60
N HIS A 593 -16.69 0.17 -2.68
CA HIS A 593 -18.07 0.58 -2.91
C HIS A 593 -18.34 1.97 -2.35
N TYR A 594 -19.16 2.74 -3.05
CA TYR A 594 -19.61 4.04 -2.55
C TYR A 594 -20.98 4.46 -3.07
N LYS A 595 -21.65 5.32 -2.31
CA LYS A 595 -22.95 5.90 -2.66
C LYS A 595 -23.01 7.37 -2.25
N ILE A 596 -23.27 8.23 -3.22
CA ILE A 596 -23.47 9.68 -3.03
C ILE A 596 -24.96 9.96 -2.85
N THR A 597 -25.33 11.01 -2.10
CA THR A 597 -26.73 11.48 -1.96
C THR A 597 -27.42 11.55 -3.32
N GLY A 598 -28.60 10.93 -3.44
CA GLY A 598 -29.41 10.95 -4.67
C GLY A 598 -28.89 10.09 -5.82
N GLN A 599 -27.75 9.40 -5.66
CA GLN A 599 -27.15 8.54 -6.69
C GLN A 599 -27.28 7.04 -6.36
N PRO A 600 -27.26 6.14 -7.37
CA PRO A 600 -27.18 4.70 -7.14
C PRO A 600 -25.84 4.28 -6.53
N LEU A 601 -25.80 3.07 -5.96
CA LEU A 601 -24.57 2.44 -5.50
C LEU A 601 -23.61 2.22 -6.68
N LYS A 602 -22.33 2.54 -6.48
CA LYS A 602 -21.25 2.44 -7.47
C LYS A 602 -20.03 1.73 -6.88
N ASN A 603 -19.08 1.36 -7.73
CA ASN A 603 -17.75 0.89 -7.30
C ASN A 603 -16.64 1.66 -8.03
N VAL A 604 -15.45 1.73 -7.43
CA VAL A 604 -14.35 2.56 -7.95
C VAL A 604 -13.79 2.05 -9.27
N ALA A 605 -13.72 0.73 -9.49
CA ALA A 605 -13.19 0.19 -10.75
C ALA A 605 -14.07 0.53 -11.96
N ASP A 606 -15.39 0.43 -11.83
CA ASP A 606 -16.31 0.63 -12.95
C ASP A 606 -16.73 2.09 -13.13
N ASN A 607 -16.73 2.88 -12.05
CA ASN A 607 -17.25 4.25 -12.06
C ASN A 607 -16.22 5.34 -11.74
N GLY A 608 -14.98 4.97 -11.40
CA GLY A 608 -13.99 5.91 -10.87
C GLY A 608 -14.28 6.36 -9.44
N PRO A 609 -13.44 7.23 -8.87
CA PRO A 609 -13.63 7.75 -7.51
C PRO A 609 -14.94 8.56 -7.39
N PRO A 610 -15.54 8.63 -6.19
CA PRO A 610 -16.74 9.45 -5.95
C PRO A 610 -16.52 10.90 -6.40
N ARG A 611 -17.34 11.35 -7.35
CA ARG A 611 -17.31 12.72 -7.89
C ARG A 611 -18.48 13.54 -7.35
N ILE A 612 -18.17 14.68 -6.72
CA ILE A 612 -19.14 15.60 -6.13
C ILE A 612 -19.44 16.71 -7.14
N GLU A 613 -20.70 16.79 -7.56
CA GLU A 613 -21.16 17.69 -8.63
C GLU A 613 -22.36 18.56 -8.21
N LEU A 614 -23.11 18.11 -7.19
CA LEU A 614 -24.29 18.80 -6.67
C LEU A 614 -23.85 19.89 -5.68
N GLU A 615 -24.25 21.13 -5.93
CA GLU A 615 -23.99 22.25 -5.01
C GLU A 615 -24.77 22.10 -3.70
N GLY A 616 -24.22 22.68 -2.64
CA GLY A 616 -24.81 22.69 -1.32
C GLY A 616 -23.96 22.03 -0.25
N PRO A 617 -24.28 22.29 1.03
CA PRO A 617 -23.56 21.72 2.17
C PRO A 617 -24.08 20.33 2.58
N TYR A 618 -24.97 19.71 1.81
CA TYR A 618 -25.73 18.52 2.23
C TYR A 618 -25.34 17.24 1.49
N ASN A 619 -24.26 17.27 0.70
CA ASN A 619 -23.75 16.06 0.07
C ASN A 619 -23.29 15.07 1.15
N THR A 620 -23.63 13.79 0.96
CA THR A 620 -23.22 12.68 1.80
C THR A 620 -22.60 11.59 0.95
N LEU A 621 -21.62 10.89 1.50
CA LEU A 621 -20.92 9.78 0.86
C LEU A 621 -20.88 8.61 1.85
N GLU A 622 -21.58 7.53 1.53
CA GLU A 622 -21.40 6.23 2.20
C GLU A 622 -20.36 5.42 1.41
N TYR A 623 -19.41 4.77 2.10
CA TYR A 623 -18.38 3.97 1.44
C TYR A 623 -17.89 2.82 2.32
N TRP A 624 -17.40 1.75 1.69
CA TRP A 624 -16.79 0.58 2.32
C TRP A 624 -15.99 -0.23 1.30
N SER A 625 -15.11 -1.09 1.76
CA SER A 625 -14.37 -2.03 0.93
C SER A 625 -14.59 -3.49 1.34
N VAL A 626 -14.28 -4.39 0.40
CA VAL A 626 -14.29 -5.83 0.57
C VAL A 626 -12.95 -6.39 0.10
N ASP A 627 -12.33 -7.29 0.85
CA ASP A 627 -11.09 -7.93 0.40
C ASP A 627 -11.36 -9.01 -0.69
N SER A 628 -10.31 -9.72 -1.10
CA SER A 628 -10.41 -10.79 -2.11
C SER A 628 -11.06 -12.07 -1.60
N LEU A 629 -11.16 -12.26 -0.28
CA LEU A 629 -11.86 -13.38 0.34
C LEU A 629 -13.32 -13.05 0.71
N GLY A 630 -13.77 -11.81 0.55
CA GLY A 630 -15.11 -11.35 0.87
C GLY A 630 -15.31 -10.81 2.30
N ASN A 631 -14.25 -10.51 3.07
CA ASN A 631 -14.36 -9.82 4.35
C ASN A 631 -14.72 -8.35 4.08
N THR A 632 -15.79 -7.90 4.71
CA THR A 632 -16.43 -6.61 4.40
C THR A 632 -16.31 -5.69 5.61
N GLU A 633 -15.79 -4.48 5.40
CA GLU A 633 -15.70 -3.50 6.47
C GLU A 633 -17.08 -2.89 6.79
N PRO A 634 -17.30 -2.39 8.03
CA PRO A 634 -18.48 -1.61 8.34
C PRO A 634 -18.57 -0.36 7.46
N LYS A 635 -19.77 -0.05 6.98
CA LYS A 635 -20.01 1.13 6.15
C LYS A 635 -19.67 2.41 6.91
N LYS A 636 -18.85 3.24 6.28
CA LYS A 636 -18.47 4.58 6.77
C LYS A 636 -19.27 5.64 6.04
N GLY A 637 -19.50 6.77 6.70
CA GLY A 637 -20.33 7.84 6.17
C GLY A 637 -19.69 9.21 6.37
N LEU A 638 -19.47 9.92 5.27
CA LEU A 638 -19.20 11.36 5.27
C LEU A 638 -20.50 12.12 5.08
N LYS A 639 -20.67 13.18 5.87
CA LYS A 639 -21.79 14.10 5.79
C LYS A 639 -21.25 15.51 5.70
N GLY A 640 -22.06 16.42 5.15
CA GLY A 640 -21.67 17.82 5.12
C GLY A 640 -20.58 18.09 4.09
N ILE A 641 -20.56 17.37 2.98
CA ILE A 641 -19.60 17.60 1.90
C ILE A 641 -20.04 18.87 1.16
N LYS A 642 -19.14 19.85 1.10
CA LYS A 642 -19.43 21.23 0.70
C LYS A 642 -18.93 21.53 -0.70
N LEU A 643 -19.84 21.91 -1.58
CA LEU A 643 -19.56 22.39 -2.93
C LEU A 643 -20.39 23.64 -3.19
N ASP A 644 -19.75 24.71 -3.62
CA ASP A 644 -20.41 25.95 -4.00
C ASP A 644 -19.69 26.52 -5.21
N LYS A 645 -20.34 26.51 -6.37
CA LYS A 645 -19.75 27.00 -7.63
C LYS A 645 -20.32 28.36 -8.02
N THR A 646 -21.27 28.87 -7.25
CA THR A 646 -22.06 30.03 -7.62
C THR A 646 -21.50 31.26 -6.91
N PRO A 647 -21.05 32.29 -7.64
CA PRO A 647 -20.62 33.54 -7.01
C PRO A 647 -21.78 34.27 -6.32
N PRO A 648 -21.50 35.12 -5.32
CA PRO A 648 -22.47 36.05 -4.76
C PRO A 648 -23.07 36.97 -5.82
N ASP A 649 -24.35 37.29 -5.66
CA ASP A 649 -25.06 38.26 -6.50
C ASP A 649 -25.32 39.58 -5.75
N PHE A 650 -25.62 40.62 -6.54
CA PHE A 650 -25.79 41.99 -6.08
C PHE A 650 -27.16 42.52 -6.52
N PHE A 651 -27.92 43.07 -5.56
CA PHE A 651 -29.29 43.52 -5.80
C PHE A 651 -29.57 44.83 -5.05
N ASP A 652 -30.76 45.41 -5.29
CA ASP A 652 -31.30 46.54 -4.53
C ASP A 652 -30.36 47.76 -4.45
N PHE A 653 -29.71 48.11 -5.57
CA PHE A 653 -28.88 49.32 -5.65
C PHE A 653 -29.72 50.57 -5.40
N SER A 654 -29.24 51.42 -4.49
CA SER A 654 -29.85 52.70 -4.14
C SER A 654 -28.77 53.78 -4.00
N LYS A 655 -29.16 55.03 -4.27
CA LYS A 655 -28.28 56.20 -4.29
C LYS A 655 -28.81 57.31 -3.39
N ASP A 656 -27.90 58.02 -2.73
CA ASP A 656 -28.19 59.21 -1.92
C ASP A 656 -27.07 60.26 -2.09
N PRO A 657 -27.35 61.48 -2.58
CA PRO A 657 -28.66 61.96 -3.03
C PRO A 657 -29.22 61.16 -4.21
N VAL A 658 -30.56 61.11 -4.31
CA VAL A 658 -31.25 60.43 -5.41
C VAL A 658 -30.87 61.04 -6.75
N ASP A 659 -30.72 62.37 -6.80
CA ASP A 659 -30.25 63.08 -7.98
C ASP A 659 -28.98 63.84 -7.61
N LEU A 660 -27.86 63.45 -8.23
CA LEU A 660 -26.59 64.11 -8.04
C LEU A 660 -26.48 65.27 -9.04
N THR A 661 -26.28 66.49 -8.55
CA THR A 661 -26.15 67.69 -9.38
C THR A 661 -24.76 68.31 -9.22
N GLU A 662 -24.38 69.16 -10.15
CA GLU A 662 -23.14 69.95 -10.07
C GLU A 662 -23.09 70.87 -8.83
N ASN A 663 -24.24 71.13 -8.20
CA ASN A 663 -24.39 71.94 -6.98
C ASN A 663 -24.60 71.10 -5.71
N SER A 664 -24.63 69.76 -5.81
CA SER A 664 -24.66 68.90 -4.63
C SER A 664 -23.41 69.14 -3.78
N THR A 665 -23.50 68.92 -2.47
CA THR A 665 -22.36 69.05 -1.55
C THR A 665 -22.20 67.78 -0.73
N GLY A 666 -20.96 67.36 -0.48
CA GLY A 666 -20.66 66.12 0.23
C GLY A 666 -20.62 64.87 -0.67
N PRO A 667 -20.35 63.70 -0.07
CA PRO A 667 -20.15 62.45 -0.79
C PRO A 667 -21.44 61.91 -1.42
N PHE A 668 -21.29 61.17 -2.52
CA PHE A 668 -22.36 60.40 -3.14
C PHE A 668 -22.38 58.99 -2.55
N LYS A 669 -23.45 58.63 -1.84
CA LYS A 669 -23.61 57.33 -1.19
C LYS A 669 -24.26 56.34 -2.16
N VAL A 670 -23.58 55.23 -2.39
CA VAL A 670 -24.15 54.04 -3.05
C VAL A 670 -24.41 52.99 -1.99
N SER A 671 -25.62 52.43 -1.96
CA SER A 671 -25.93 51.26 -1.12
C SER A 671 -26.48 50.13 -1.97
N LEU A 672 -26.19 48.89 -1.59
CA LEU A 672 -26.64 47.68 -2.30
C LEU A 672 -26.72 46.50 -1.34
N ARG A 673 -27.46 45.46 -1.74
CA ARG A 673 -27.50 44.18 -1.02
C ARG A 673 -26.65 43.14 -1.73
N VAL A 674 -25.94 42.33 -0.94
CA VAL A 674 -25.16 41.19 -1.44
C VAL A 674 -25.71 39.94 -0.80
N ASP A 675 -26.10 38.97 -1.62
CA ASP A 675 -26.61 37.68 -1.15
C ASP A 675 -25.84 36.56 -1.84
N ASP A 676 -25.62 35.49 -1.10
CA ASP A 676 -25.09 34.24 -1.63
C ASP A 676 -26.16 33.18 -1.38
N LEU A 677 -26.62 32.54 -2.46
CA LEU A 677 -27.85 31.73 -2.51
C LEU A 677 -28.04 30.89 -1.24
N LYS A 678 -29.29 30.56 -0.89
CA LYS A 678 -29.63 29.82 0.35
C LYS A 678 -28.85 28.51 0.58
N GLU A 679 -28.30 27.90 -0.47
CA GLU A 679 -27.49 26.68 -0.41
C GLU A 679 -25.99 26.92 -0.69
N GLY A 680 -25.56 28.16 -0.90
CA GLY A 680 -24.17 28.58 -1.08
C GLY A 680 -23.35 28.59 0.21
N SER A 681 -22.09 29.01 0.10
CA SER A 681 -21.12 29.00 1.19
C SER A 681 -21.30 30.15 2.19
N GLY A 682 -22.10 31.13 1.81
CA GLY A 682 -22.44 32.33 2.56
C GLY A 682 -21.37 33.42 2.47
N LEU A 683 -21.70 34.58 3.05
CA LEU A 683 -20.85 35.78 3.05
C LEU A 683 -20.18 36.05 4.41
N TYR A 684 -20.18 35.07 5.32
CA TYR A 684 -19.69 35.30 6.68
C TYR A 684 -18.21 35.72 6.70
N GLY A 685 -17.94 36.89 7.27
CA GLY A 685 -16.59 37.48 7.34
C GLY A 685 -16.09 38.04 6.01
N LYS A 686 -16.95 38.18 4.99
CA LYS A 686 -16.63 38.77 3.70
C LYS A 686 -17.18 40.18 3.62
N ILE A 687 -16.40 41.08 3.03
CA ILE A 687 -16.72 42.50 2.90
C ILE A 687 -16.85 42.81 1.41
N PRO A 688 -18.04 43.19 0.93
CA PRO A 688 -18.21 43.73 -0.41
C PRO A 688 -17.34 44.96 -0.63
N GLN A 689 -16.89 45.14 -1.86
CA GLN A 689 -16.01 46.23 -2.25
C GLN A 689 -16.61 46.98 -3.44
N LEU A 690 -16.47 48.30 -3.47
CA LEU A 690 -16.93 49.15 -4.57
C LEU A 690 -15.73 49.77 -5.29
N ASP A 691 -15.78 49.78 -6.61
CA ASP A 691 -14.87 50.53 -7.49
C ASP A 691 -15.70 51.58 -8.25
N TYR A 692 -15.13 52.74 -8.54
CA TYR A 692 -15.82 53.80 -9.27
C TYR A 692 -14.87 54.62 -10.16
N CYS A 693 -15.42 55.29 -11.17
CA CYS A 693 -14.76 56.35 -11.93
C CYS A 693 -15.76 57.46 -12.30
N ILE A 694 -15.26 58.63 -12.68
CA ILE A 694 -16.08 59.77 -13.11
C ILE A 694 -15.68 60.11 -14.56
N GLY A 695 -16.66 60.16 -15.45
CA GLY A 695 -16.47 60.44 -16.87
C GLY A 695 -15.56 59.41 -17.54
N THR A 696 -14.58 59.89 -18.31
CA THR A 696 -13.53 59.05 -18.92
C THR A 696 -12.31 58.84 -18.01
N GLY A 697 -12.44 59.11 -16.70
CA GLY A 697 -11.37 58.95 -15.73
C GLY A 697 -10.99 57.48 -15.49
N SER A 698 -9.83 57.27 -14.85
CA SER A 698 -9.42 55.93 -14.40
C SER A 698 -10.24 55.47 -13.20
N TRP A 699 -10.50 54.16 -13.15
CA TRP A 699 -11.05 53.50 -11.97
C TRP A 699 -10.15 53.68 -10.75
N VAL A 700 -10.75 53.98 -9.61
CA VAL A 700 -10.05 54.25 -8.34
C VAL A 700 -9.51 52.96 -7.71
N GLY A 701 -10.08 51.82 -8.06
CA GLY A 701 -9.80 50.51 -7.48
C GLY A 701 -10.83 50.15 -6.41
N TYR A 702 -11.06 48.85 -6.24
CA TYR A 702 -12.01 48.33 -5.27
C TYR A 702 -11.62 48.65 -3.83
N GLN A 703 -12.53 49.28 -3.10
CA GLN A 703 -12.40 49.64 -1.69
C GLN A 703 -13.53 49.03 -0.87
N ASP A 704 -13.24 48.71 0.39
CA ASP A 704 -14.20 48.07 1.30
C ASP A 704 -15.43 48.95 1.54
N MET A 705 -16.60 48.34 1.43
CA MET A 705 -17.88 48.95 1.80
C MET A 705 -18.10 48.90 3.31
N THR A 706 -18.99 49.76 3.79
CA THR A 706 -19.41 49.83 5.19
C THR A 706 -20.71 49.04 5.38
N TYR A 707 -20.75 48.18 6.41
CA TYR A 707 -21.95 47.44 6.78
C TYR A 707 -23.02 48.38 7.35
N GLU A 708 -24.27 48.21 6.93
CA GLU A 708 -25.42 48.96 7.44
C GLU A 708 -26.33 48.05 8.29
N GLU A 709 -27.27 47.35 7.66
CA GLU A 709 -28.22 46.44 8.31
C GLU A 709 -28.62 45.31 7.37
N GLY A 710 -28.77 44.09 7.93
CA GLY A 710 -29.13 42.90 7.17
C GLY A 710 -28.03 42.55 6.16
N ASP A 711 -28.40 42.47 4.88
CA ASP A 711 -27.46 42.17 3.79
C ASP A 711 -27.01 43.45 3.06
N THR A 712 -27.26 44.62 3.64
CA THR A 712 -27.05 45.92 2.99
C THR A 712 -25.69 46.53 3.35
N TRP A 713 -25.00 47.00 2.31
CA TRP A 713 -23.69 47.62 2.40
C TRP A 713 -23.70 48.96 1.68
N SER A 714 -22.94 49.93 2.17
CA SER A 714 -22.83 51.24 1.57
C SER A 714 -21.40 51.70 1.35
N PHE A 715 -21.20 52.55 0.35
CA PHE A 715 -19.92 53.18 0.05
C PHE A 715 -20.14 54.67 -0.22
N LEU A 716 -19.28 55.50 0.37
CA LEU A 716 -19.30 56.94 0.17
C LEU A 716 -18.27 57.29 -0.89
N ILE A 717 -18.73 57.55 -2.11
CA ILE A 717 -17.90 58.14 -3.16
C ILE A 717 -17.59 59.58 -2.73
N PRO A 718 -16.32 59.92 -2.43
CA PRO A 718 -15.98 61.23 -1.93
C PRO A 718 -16.25 62.31 -2.99
N GLU A 719 -16.71 63.47 -2.52
CA GLU A 719 -16.76 64.66 -3.37
C GLU A 719 -15.35 64.96 -3.91
N PRO A 720 -15.20 65.22 -5.23
CA PRO A 720 -13.92 65.63 -5.78
C PRO A 720 -13.37 66.89 -5.08
N PRO A 721 -12.05 67.10 -5.02
CA PRO A 721 -11.47 68.26 -4.33
C PRO A 721 -11.98 69.63 -4.83
N ASP A 722 -12.38 69.70 -6.10
CA ASP A 722 -12.91 70.91 -6.75
C ASP A 722 -14.45 70.98 -6.70
N GLY A 723 -15.10 70.11 -5.92
CA GLY A 723 -16.55 69.92 -5.85
C GLY A 723 -17.12 69.14 -7.04
N TRP A 724 -18.44 68.92 -7.04
CA TRP A 724 -19.15 68.30 -8.16
C TRP A 724 -19.26 69.20 -9.40
N LYS A 725 -19.12 70.53 -9.21
CA LYS A 725 -19.34 71.55 -10.24
C LYS A 725 -18.56 71.36 -11.55
N PRO A 726 -17.25 71.05 -11.53
CA PRO A 726 -16.48 70.84 -12.76
C PRO A 726 -16.86 69.57 -13.54
N TYR A 727 -17.65 68.69 -12.93
CA TYR A 727 -18.06 67.40 -13.48
C TYR A 727 -19.53 67.42 -13.93
N GLY A 728 -20.18 68.60 -13.98
CA GLY A 728 -21.53 68.74 -14.52
C GLY A 728 -21.61 68.23 -15.97
N GLY A 729 -22.51 67.29 -16.23
CA GLY A 729 -22.64 66.57 -17.49
C GLY A 729 -21.80 65.29 -17.62
N GLU A 730 -20.92 64.99 -16.66
CA GLU A 730 -20.19 63.71 -16.59
C GLU A 730 -21.00 62.63 -15.87
N THR A 731 -20.67 61.37 -16.12
CA THR A 731 -21.33 60.21 -15.50
C THR A 731 -20.37 59.52 -14.52
N ILE A 732 -20.83 59.24 -13.31
CA ILE A 732 -20.15 58.34 -12.38
C ILE A 732 -20.50 56.91 -12.76
N TYR A 733 -19.50 56.08 -13.02
CA TYR A 733 -19.66 54.64 -13.19
C TYR A 733 -19.16 53.94 -11.94
N TYR A 734 -19.90 52.94 -11.45
CA TYR A 734 -19.51 52.17 -10.27
C TYR A 734 -19.91 50.72 -10.39
N ARG A 735 -19.14 49.83 -9.76
CA ARG A 735 -19.40 48.39 -9.71
C ARG A 735 -18.96 47.81 -8.38
N ALA A 736 -19.68 46.82 -7.91
CA ALA A 736 -19.36 46.11 -6.68
C ALA A 736 -18.73 44.75 -6.99
N ARG A 737 -17.92 44.25 -6.06
CA ARG A 737 -17.48 42.85 -6.04
C ARG A 737 -17.51 42.29 -4.63
N CYS A 738 -17.67 40.99 -4.50
CA CYS A 738 -17.61 40.29 -3.23
C CYS A 738 -17.24 38.83 -3.50
N SER A 739 -16.42 38.25 -2.61
CA SER A 739 -16.17 36.81 -2.63
C SER A 739 -17.01 36.14 -1.55
N ASP A 740 -17.57 34.97 -1.82
CA ASP A 740 -18.16 34.11 -0.78
C ASP A 740 -17.10 33.43 0.09
N VAL A 741 -17.54 32.54 0.99
CA VAL A 741 -16.66 31.73 1.85
C VAL A 741 -15.90 30.67 1.06
N ALA A 742 -16.46 30.10 -0.01
CA ALA A 742 -15.80 29.14 -0.90
C ALA A 742 -14.66 29.78 -1.72
N GLY A 743 -14.71 31.10 -1.93
CA GLY A 743 -13.79 31.88 -2.77
C GLY A 743 -14.31 32.21 -4.17
N ASN A 744 -15.59 31.97 -4.49
CA ASN A 744 -16.16 32.45 -5.75
C ASN A 744 -16.29 33.97 -5.71
N LEU A 745 -15.80 34.65 -6.75
CA LEU A 745 -15.82 36.12 -6.84
C LEU A 745 -16.98 36.57 -7.73
N GLY A 746 -17.98 37.21 -7.12
CA GLY A 746 -19.05 37.91 -7.82
C GLY A 746 -18.62 39.34 -8.15
N ILE A 747 -19.02 39.83 -9.32
CA ILE A 747 -18.88 41.24 -9.75
C ILE A 747 -20.24 41.68 -10.27
N SER A 748 -20.77 42.80 -9.75
CA SER A 748 -22.03 43.35 -10.20
C SER A 748 -21.93 43.88 -11.63
N GLU A 749 -23.08 44.02 -12.30
CA GLU A 749 -23.15 44.88 -13.48
C GLU A 749 -22.73 46.32 -13.11
N GLU A 750 -22.13 47.00 -14.08
CA GLU A 750 -21.75 48.41 -13.94
C GLU A 750 -23.01 49.28 -13.87
N GLN A 751 -23.11 50.04 -12.79
CA GLN A 751 -24.14 51.04 -12.58
C GLN A 751 -23.59 52.42 -12.92
N ASN A 752 -24.49 53.36 -13.21
CA ASN A 752 -24.11 54.71 -13.56
C ASN A 752 -25.05 55.76 -12.96
N GLU A 753 -24.50 56.96 -12.70
CA GLU A 753 -25.24 58.13 -12.25
C GLU A 753 -24.74 59.38 -12.98
N LEU A 754 -25.64 60.14 -13.62
CA LEU A 754 -25.31 61.41 -14.26
C LEU A 754 -25.19 62.51 -13.21
N ILE A 755 -24.12 63.32 -13.29
CA ILE A 755 -24.00 64.55 -12.51
C ILE A 755 -24.74 65.65 -13.27
N ASP A 756 -25.96 65.96 -12.88
CA ASP A 756 -26.83 66.89 -13.60
C ASP A 756 -26.25 68.33 -13.56
N PRO A 757 -25.90 68.93 -14.72
CA PRO A 757 -25.48 70.33 -14.79
C PRO A 757 -26.70 71.22 -14.55
N TYR A 758 -26.84 71.75 -13.35
CA TYR A 758 -28.02 72.49 -12.89
C TYR A 758 -28.22 73.81 -13.66
N ASN A 759 -28.80 73.71 -14.85
CA ASN A 759 -29.51 74.79 -15.51
C ASN A 759 -30.58 74.28 -16.51
N ASP A 760 -31.39 73.31 -16.09
CA ASP A 760 -32.68 73.06 -16.72
C ASP A 760 -33.78 73.89 -16.03
N PRO A 761 -34.60 74.67 -16.77
CA PRO A 761 -35.69 75.44 -16.18
C PRO A 761 -36.78 74.51 -15.62
N PRO A 762 -37.57 74.95 -14.61
CA PRO A 762 -38.53 74.08 -13.93
C PRO A 762 -39.57 73.54 -14.91
N THR A 763 -39.77 72.22 -14.85
CA THR A 763 -40.83 71.54 -15.59
C THR A 763 -42.07 71.45 -14.70
N ILE A 764 -43.07 72.31 -14.93
CA ILE A 764 -44.34 72.23 -14.19
C ILE A 764 -45.22 71.18 -14.84
N LYS A 765 -45.59 70.13 -14.09
CA LYS A 765 -46.65 69.18 -14.47
C LYS A 765 -47.98 69.67 -13.93
N VAL A 766 -48.89 70.03 -14.82
CA VAL A 766 -50.28 70.33 -14.45
C VAL A 766 -51.13 69.08 -14.69
N THR A 767 -51.76 68.59 -13.63
CA THR A 767 -52.65 67.41 -13.67
C THR A 767 -54.08 67.87 -13.44
N TYR A 768 -54.99 67.50 -14.35
CA TYR A 768 -56.43 67.77 -14.19
C TYR A 768 -57.15 66.49 -13.78
N PRO A 769 -58.11 66.54 -12.83
CA PRO A 769 -58.96 65.39 -12.54
C PRO A 769 -59.91 65.11 -13.72
N PRO A 770 -60.31 63.85 -13.94
CA PRO A 770 -61.08 63.44 -15.12
C PRO A 770 -62.50 64.04 -15.11
N VAL A 771 -62.89 64.63 -16.24
CA VAL A 771 -64.28 65.06 -16.49
C VAL A 771 -64.95 64.03 -17.39
N GLY A 772 -65.96 63.35 -16.85
CA GLY A 772 -66.87 62.49 -17.62
C GLY A 772 -66.25 61.18 -18.15
N GLY A 773 -66.13 60.18 -17.27
CA GLY A 773 -66.12 58.75 -17.67
C GLY A 773 -64.81 58.16 -18.24
N ALA A 774 -63.69 58.88 -18.24
CA ALA A 774 -62.37 58.34 -18.61
C ALA A 774 -61.47 58.09 -17.38
N THR A 775 -60.66 57.03 -17.40
CA THR A 775 -59.90 56.52 -16.23
C THR A 775 -58.38 56.80 -16.28
N ALA A 776 -57.94 57.93 -16.84
CA ALA A 776 -56.53 58.33 -16.74
C ALA A 776 -56.34 59.85 -16.72
N ASP A 777 -55.41 60.30 -15.87
CA ASP A 777 -54.96 61.68 -15.78
C ASP A 777 -54.29 62.12 -17.09
N THR A 778 -54.67 63.28 -17.62
CA THR A 778 -53.99 63.90 -18.77
C THR A 778 -52.99 64.92 -18.24
N SER A 779 -51.70 64.65 -18.38
CA SER A 779 -50.62 65.56 -17.94
C SER A 779 -50.05 66.35 -19.11
N TYR A 780 -49.87 67.66 -18.92
CA TYR A 780 -49.17 68.53 -19.88
C TYR A 780 -47.77 68.88 -19.37
N THR A 781 -46.81 69.02 -20.28
CA THR A 781 -45.44 69.46 -19.98
C THR A 781 -45.17 70.78 -20.67
N ILE A 782 -44.88 71.83 -19.90
CA ILE A 782 -44.44 73.12 -20.44
C ILE A 782 -42.92 73.18 -20.28
N ARG A 783 -42.19 73.46 -21.37
CA ARG A 783 -40.74 73.71 -21.31
C ARG A 783 -40.46 75.20 -21.54
N TRP A 784 -39.56 75.74 -20.73
CA TRP A 784 -38.88 77.01 -21.02
C TRP A 784 -37.66 76.70 -21.89
N ILE A 785 -37.40 77.50 -22.92
CA ILE A 785 -36.13 77.46 -23.66
C ILE A 785 -35.60 78.88 -23.64
N ASP A 786 -34.45 79.08 -23.01
CA ASP A 786 -33.66 80.28 -23.21
C ASP A 786 -32.78 80.04 -24.46
N SER A 787 -32.87 80.93 -25.43
CA SER A 787 -32.04 80.88 -26.63
C SER A 787 -31.46 82.26 -26.87
N ASP A 788 -30.37 82.57 -26.14
CA ASP A 788 -29.24 83.48 -26.46
C ASP A 788 -28.84 84.38 -25.24
N PRO A 789 -27.58 84.36 -24.75
CA PRO A 789 -27.20 84.97 -23.46
C PRO A 789 -27.17 86.51 -23.36
N ASP A 790 -27.50 87.28 -24.41
CA ASP A 790 -27.20 88.72 -24.45
C ASP A 790 -28.31 89.68 -24.97
N SER A 791 -29.58 89.27 -25.17
CA SER A 791 -30.66 90.25 -25.42
C SER A 791 -32.09 89.73 -25.17
N ASP A 792 -32.99 90.63 -24.71
CA ASP A 792 -34.42 90.48 -24.43
C ASP A 792 -35.11 89.16 -24.88
N ALA A 793 -35.43 88.30 -23.89
CA ALA A 793 -36.06 87.00 -24.08
C ALA A 793 -37.46 87.09 -24.70
N SER A 794 -37.68 86.35 -25.79
CA SER A 794 -39.00 86.11 -26.39
C SER A 794 -39.42 84.65 -26.16
N ILE A 795 -40.65 84.43 -25.70
CA ILE A 795 -41.20 83.09 -25.36
C ILE A 795 -41.92 82.49 -26.57
N SER A 796 -41.59 81.24 -26.93
CA SER A 796 -42.32 80.45 -27.92
C SER A 796 -42.82 79.12 -27.31
N LEU A 797 -44.11 78.81 -27.49
CA LEU A 797 -44.77 77.59 -27.01
C LEU A 797 -44.83 76.54 -28.13
N TYR A 798 -44.39 75.30 -27.86
CA TYR A 798 -44.56 74.15 -28.75
C TYR A 798 -45.35 73.01 -28.08
N TYR A 799 -46.13 72.29 -28.90
CA TYR A 799 -46.98 71.16 -28.51
C TYR A 799 -46.33 69.84 -28.96
N GLU A 800 -46.33 68.80 -28.12
CA GLU A 800 -46.03 67.43 -28.53
C GLU A 800 -47.19 66.49 -28.14
N GLU A 801 -47.75 65.78 -29.12
CA GLU A 801 -48.84 64.81 -28.93
C GLU A 801 -48.31 63.52 -28.26
N ALA A 802 -48.96 63.12 -27.15
CA ALA A 802 -48.71 61.83 -26.51
C ALA A 802 -49.14 60.68 -27.43
N LYS A 803 -48.21 59.77 -27.77
CA LYS A 803 -48.55 58.47 -28.37
C LYS A 803 -49.33 57.63 -27.34
N THR A 804 -50.66 57.61 -27.47
CA THR A 804 -51.53 56.65 -26.80
C THR A 804 -51.84 55.49 -27.76
N ASN A 805 -51.78 54.25 -27.25
CA ASN A 805 -52.17 53.03 -27.96
C ASN A 805 -53.71 52.93 -28.04
N LEU A 806 -54.36 53.78 -28.81
CA LEU A 806 -55.81 53.73 -29.07
C LEU A 806 -56.10 53.71 -30.58
N SER A 807 -57.03 52.83 -30.99
CA SER A 807 -57.44 52.67 -32.39
C SER A 807 -58.31 53.82 -32.88
N ARG A 808 -58.20 54.09 -34.19
CA ARG A 808 -58.62 55.29 -34.94
C ARG A 808 -60.11 55.70 -34.93
N GLU A 809 -61.00 55.06 -34.16
CA GLU A 809 -62.44 55.36 -34.20
C GLU A 809 -62.98 56.18 -33.00
N GLU A 810 -62.22 56.41 -31.93
CA GLU A 810 -62.73 57.15 -30.76
C GLU A 810 -62.26 58.63 -30.65
N ALA A 811 -61.39 59.09 -31.56
CA ALA A 811 -60.73 60.41 -31.44
C ALA A 811 -61.42 61.58 -32.18
N ARG A 812 -62.70 61.48 -32.58
CA ARG A 812 -63.36 62.52 -33.42
C ARG A 812 -64.31 63.48 -32.69
N GLY A 813 -64.38 63.45 -31.36
CA GLY A 813 -65.43 64.16 -30.60
C GLY A 813 -65.10 65.55 -30.05
N ASN A 814 -64.02 65.74 -29.31
CA ASN A 814 -63.95 66.87 -28.36
C ASN A 814 -62.53 67.40 -28.06
N ILE A 815 -61.99 68.29 -28.89
CA ILE A 815 -60.87 69.17 -28.47
C ILE A 815 -61.10 70.60 -29.02
N PRO A 816 -61.28 71.63 -28.15
CA PRO A 816 -61.32 73.03 -28.56
C PRO A 816 -59.93 73.56 -28.96
N LYS A 817 -59.85 74.37 -30.02
CA LYS A 817 -58.66 75.14 -30.41
C LYS A 817 -58.62 76.49 -29.66
N ALA A 818 -57.48 76.88 -29.10
CA ALA A 818 -57.23 78.24 -28.61
C ALA A 818 -55.85 78.76 -29.09
N TYR A 819 -55.79 80.05 -29.43
CA TYR A 819 -54.65 80.77 -30.02
C TYR A 819 -53.83 81.53 -28.95
N ALA A 820 -52.52 81.71 -29.19
CA ALA A 820 -51.59 82.40 -28.29
C ALA A 820 -51.49 83.92 -28.54
N SER A 821 -51.31 84.71 -27.47
CA SER A 821 -50.89 86.13 -27.52
C SER A 821 -49.77 86.40 -26.51
N SER A 822 -48.72 87.08 -26.95
CA SER A 822 -47.47 87.37 -26.22
C SER A 822 -47.53 88.65 -25.35
N CYS A 823 -46.94 88.63 -24.15
CA CYS A 823 -46.67 89.84 -23.33
C CYS A 823 -45.21 89.85 -22.84
N ILE A 824 -44.59 91.04 -22.82
CA ILE A 824 -43.18 91.33 -22.47
C ILE A 824 -43.17 92.20 -21.20
N PHE A 825 -42.32 91.91 -20.19
CA PHE A 825 -42.03 92.84 -19.09
C PHE A 825 -40.59 92.73 -18.56
N GLY A 826 -39.95 93.88 -18.27
CA GLY A 826 -38.57 94.03 -17.79
C GLY A 826 -38.42 94.17 -16.25
N TYR A 827 -37.18 93.98 -15.80
CA TYR A 827 -36.59 93.92 -14.42
C TYR A 827 -37.01 94.98 -13.37
N PRO A 828 -36.57 94.88 -12.08
CA PRO A 828 -36.78 93.81 -11.09
C PRO A 828 -37.26 94.39 -9.73
N ASP A 829 -38.34 93.87 -9.12
CA ASP A 829 -38.56 93.82 -7.66
C ASP A 829 -40.04 93.58 -7.31
N ARG A 830 -40.26 92.65 -6.36
CA ARG A 830 -41.49 92.34 -5.61
C ARG A 830 -42.67 91.66 -6.34
N TYR A 831 -42.93 90.43 -5.88
CA TYR A 831 -44.04 89.52 -6.17
C TYR A 831 -45.46 90.13 -6.25
N ARG A 832 -46.22 89.74 -7.29
CA ARG A 832 -47.60 89.19 -7.23
C ARG A 832 -48.03 88.67 -8.63
N ILE A 833 -48.28 87.37 -8.73
CA ILE A 833 -48.94 86.74 -9.89
C ILE A 833 -50.45 86.85 -9.65
N GLU A 834 -51.05 87.97 -10.03
CA GLU A 834 -52.49 88.13 -10.17
C GLU A 834 -52.72 88.72 -11.58
N HIS A 835 -52.71 87.88 -12.61
CA HIS A 835 -53.36 88.09 -13.93
C HIS A 835 -52.92 86.98 -14.91
N LEU A 836 -53.56 85.81 -14.81
CA LEU A 836 -53.49 84.77 -15.85
C LEU A 836 -54.76 83.91 -15.87
N ILE A 837 -55.91 84.53 -15.65
CA ILE A 837 -57.23 83.93 -15.90
C ILE A 837 -58.18 85.06 -16.34
N ASP A 838 -58.18 85.40 -17.64
CA ASP A 838 -59.24 86.26 -18.20
C ASP A 838 -59.48 86.01 -19.71
N GLY A 839 -59.31 84.76 -20.16
CA GLY A 839 -59.41 84.37 -21.57
C GLY A 839 -60.36 83.22 -21.87
N LEU A 840 -61.20 82.79 -20.93
CA LEU A 840 -62.14 81.68 -21.12
C LEU A 840 -63.35 81.91 -20.21
N TYR A 841 -64.39 82.64 -20.63
CA TYR A 841 -65.81 82.35 -20.34
C TYR A 841 -66.69 83.35 -21.10
N GLY A 842 -67.33 82.88 -22.17
CA GLY A 842 -68.47 83.56 -22.78
C GLY A 842 -69.75 83.28 -21.99
N ASP A 843 -70.46 84.36 -21.66
CA ASP A 843 -71.87 84.49 -21.29
C ASP A 843 -72.61 83.29 -20.66
N SER A 844 -72.86 83.36 -19.36
CA SER A 844 -74.23 83.30 -18.81
C SER A 844 -74.26 83.55 -17.30
N HIS A 845 -75.33 84.19 -16.86
CA HIS A 845 -75.51 84.76 -15.54
C HIS A 845 -75.69 83.70 -14.46
N SER A 846 -74.92 83.78 -13.38
CA SER A 846 -75.39 83.95 -11.99
C SER A 846 -74.40 83.36 -10.98
N TRP A 847 -74.19 84.11 -9.90
CA TRP A 847 -73.46 83.77 -8.68
C TRP A 847 -71.93 84.01 -8.67
N ARG A 848 -71.56 85.17 -8.09
CA ARG A 848 -70.23 85.44 -7.52
C ARG A 848 -70.31 85.35 -5.99
N PRO A 849 -69.65 84.38 -5.33
CA PRO A 849 -69.25 84.50 -3.93
C PRO A 849 -67.82 85.06 -3.81
N SER A 850 -67.49 85.61 -2.64
CA SER A 850 -66.32 86.46 -2.37
C SER A 850 -64.95 85.74 -2.41
N PRO A 851 -63.80 86.46 -2.49
CA PRO A 851 -62.44 85.89 -2.64
C PRO A 851 -61.91 85.02 -1.49
N ARG A 852 -62.77 84.59 -0.56
CA ARG A 852 -62.41 83.71 0.56
C ARG A 852 -62.96 82.28 0.46
N ASP A 853 -63.73 81.94 -0.58
CA ASP A 853 -64.43 80.66 -0.66
C ASP A 853 -64.16 79.83 -1.95
N LEU A 854 -62.92 79.72 -2.48
CA LEU A 854 -62.49 78.61 -3.40
C LEU A 854 -61.01 78.68 -3.87
N ALA A 855 -60.07 78.80 -2.95
CA ALA A 855 -58.72 78.21 -3.11
C ALA A 855 -58.66 77.06 -2.10
N PRO A 856 -58.31 75.79 -2.46
CA PRO A 856 -57.21 75.41 -3.36
C PRO A 856 -57.52 74.17 -4.25
N TRP A 857 -57.67 74.34 -5.57
CA TRP A 857 -57.80 73.21 -6.52
C TRP A 857 -56.69 73.21 -7.59
N ILE A 858 -55.49 73.64 -7.21
CA ILE A 858 -54.30 73.48 -8.03
C ILE A 858 -53.19 73.06 -7.08
N LYS A 859 -52.72 71.82 -7.25
CA LYS A 859 -51.44 71.39 -6.69
C LYS A 859 -50.41 71.67 -7.77
N ILE A 860 -49.50 72.59 -7.48
CA ILE A 860 -48.28 72.81 -8.25
C ILE A 860 -47.21 72.08 -7.43
N ASP A 861 -46.60 71.03 -7.98
CA ASP A 861 -45.33 70.48 -7.50
C ASP A 861 -44.21 71.07 -8.37
#